data_AF-A0AAU9XG30-F1
#
_entry.id   AF-A0AAU9XG30-F1
#
_cell.length_a   1.000
_cell.length_b   1.000
_cell.length_c   1.000
_cell.angle_alpha   90.00
_cell.angle_beta   90.00
_cell.angle_gamma   90.00
#
_symmetry.space_group_name_H-M   'P 1'
#
loop_
_entity.id
_entity.type
_entity.pdbx_description
1 polymer ?
#
loop_
_entity_poly.entity_id
_entity_poly.type
_entity_poly.pdbx_seq_one_letter_code
_entity_poly.pdbx_strand_id
1 'polypeptide(L)'
;MTTCEISHGSEKEIVLHFSNKSEHKRILKGGNIEDQIKEYIQKSIEDEDWCKKIEIMLPNTLLEGGIVIVNSPGIGESDHVKSIFMDNLSQANAFIYVINSPQAGGLQEDLLRVLDEWKKLYEGREEPGITAESALFVCNKWDAMEGKDDKTETEELQKNIIRRLRERIPKLDEECQVVRISMNTAKEELMESDKMNDDLYTLICAIQDLLLRDVKMKATFFYLWISGQISWLKDLANVQIQSTQRNRKECLEVREELNELLQELEKGSHIHEIDNAIHFHEEELCRKLTSYLRSEEVQKKFCDWSEKDLPVIGHRHSSRRIKSELGKCIDRRLHSLLKSVENKEKHFAKARADLEKKRLQYFSDLQKGICDIDRVLDSEDQSVPFELHSGRMCLPFYARMKKMIVAAGVVFMPVLIPVGLAAGALFAPAFGYMAVAKYLKEHQLREDPCKALKELSPQFLKSFIKESLRDHVQRELANEKNQISQIKRCHSAIISKYDQQCEAFRRIADESGDEEALEEKALEERAMVDLSWELRNMSDNLLFDAIQNGVPVMYPSGQIDGKKLSCNMEEVLGIGSSAKVFKGTLKGQSVAVKRLQQELHPQSVAWFLEEAGILRQVQHKNILTFHGVCMNVQNGRLISLDIVLELCASSLKDQIVNKKTLFG
;
A
#
# COMPACT_ATOMS: atom_id res chain seq x y z
N MET A 1 -12.99 -2.79 31.00
CA MET A 1 -12.82 -3.59 29.76
C MET A 1 -11.35 -3.92 29.64
N THR A 2 -11.02 -5.17 29.33
CA THR A 2 -9.67 -5.71 29.51
C THR A 2 -9.16 -6.31 28.20
N THR A 3 -7.97 -5.92 27.76
CA THR A 3 -7.31 -6.50 26.57
C THR A 3 -6.74 -7.86 26.94
N CYS A 4 -6.96 -8.88 26.11
CA CYS A 4 -6.35 -10.20 26.33
C CYS A 4 -5.28 -10.45 25.26
N GLU A 5 -4.11 -10.91 25.69
CA GLU A 5 -3.01 -11.30 24.81
C GLU A 5 -2.71 -12.77 25.00
N ILE A 6 -2.42 -13.47 23.92
CA ILE A 6 -2.07 -14.88 23.93
C ILE A 6 -0.69 -15.02 23.30
N SER A 7 0.26 -15.60 24.03
CA SER A 7 1.65 -15.77 23.62
C SER A 7 2.16 -17.16 24.00
N HIS A 8 3.36 -17.52 23.52
CA HIS A 8 3.99 -18.77 23.87
C HIS A 8 4.56 -18.74 25.30
N GLY A 9 4.40 -19.84 26.04
CA GLY A 9 5.09 -20.09 27.30
C GLY A 9 5.40 -21.57 27.48
N SER A 10 6.47 -21.88 28.23
CA SER A 10 6.85 -23.27 28.56
C SER A 10 5.78 -24.00 29.38
N GLU A 11 5.02 -23.24 30.17
CA GLU A 11 3.88 -23.71 30.95
C GLU A 11 2.67 -22.81 30.71
N LYS A 12 1.49 -23.31 31.03
CA LYS A 12 0.26 -22.51 30.99
C LYS A 12 0.24 -21.53 32.16
N GLU A 13 0.47 -20.24 31.86
CA GLU A 13 0.56 -19.17 32.85
C GLU A 13 -0.31 -17.99 32.45
N ILE A 14 -0.94 -17.33 33.42
CA ILE A 14 -1.72 -16.10 33.17
C ILE A 14 -1.21 -14.98 34.05
N VAL A 15 -0.96 -13.83 33.43
CA VAL A 15 -0.46 -12.64 34.10
C VAL A 15 -1.50 -11.53 33.97
N LEU A 16 -1.97 -11.05 35.12
CA LEU A 16 -2.91 -9.94 35.21
C LEU A 16 -2.15 -8.63 35.44
N HIS A 17 -2.43 -7.64 34.59
CA HIS A 17 -1.89 -6.28 34.69
C HIS A 17 -2.99 -5.32 35.11
N PHE A 18 -2.78 -4.57 36.20
CA PHE A 18 -3.73 -3.62 36.77
C PHE A 18 -3.35 -2.17 36.42
N SER A 19 -4.34 -1.27 36.45
CA SER A 19 -4.18 0.14 36.05
C SER A 19 -3.51 1.05 37.09
N ASN A 20 -3.42 0.64 38.36
CA ASN A 20 -2.99 1.49 39.47
C ASN A 20 -1.50 1.28 39.87
N LYS A 21 -0.92 2.26 40.58
CA LYS A 21 0.52 2.43 40.94
C LYS A 21 1.21 1.27 41.69
N SER A 22 0.59 0.12 41.88
CA SER A 22 1.28 -1.09 42.35
C SER A 22 1.73 -1.90 41.13
N GLU A 23 3.04 -1.96 40.87
CA GLU A 23 3.66 -2.81 39.83
C GLU A 23 3.50 -4.33 40.08
N HIS A 24 2.50 -4.76 40.84
CA HIS A 24 2.34 -6.15 41.25
C HIS A 24 1.53 -6.89 40.17
N LYS A 25 2.25 -7.43 39.19
CA LYS A 25 1.71 -8.44 38.27
C LYS A 25 1.20 -9.63 39.08
N ARG A 26 -0.06 -10.01 38.90
CA ARG A 26 -0.60 -11.21 39.55
C ARG A 26 -0.51 -12.39 38.59
N ILE A 27 0.23 -13.40 38.99
CA ILE A 27 0.40 -14.63 38.24
C ILE A 27 -0.59 -15.67 38.76
N LEU A 28 -1.37 -16.26 37.86
CA LEU A 28 -2.26 -17.38 38.15
C LEU A 28 -1.65 -18.65 37.56
N LYS A 29 -1.46 -19.68 38.40
CA LYS A 29 -0.96 -21.02 38.02
C LYS A 29 -1.92 -22.09 38.54
N GLY A 30 -2.34 -23.01 37.66
CA GLY A 30 -3.18 -24.17 38.00
C GLY A 30 -4.68 -23.87 38.28
N GLY A 31 -5.54 -24.90 38.18
CA GLY A 31 -7.00 -24.83 38.41
C GLY A 31 -7.86 -24.62 37.14
N ASN A 32 -9.18 -24.51 37.29
CA ASN A 32 -10.08 -24.14 36.18
C ASN A 32 -9.96 -22.64 35.88
N ILE A 33 -8.99 -22.35 35.02
CA ILE A 33 -8.56 -21.01 34.63
C ILE A 33 -9.71 -20.16 34.06
N GLU A 34 -10.66 -20.75 33.32
CA GLU A 34 -11.78 -20.02 32.72
C GLU A 34 -12.64 -19.33 33.78
N ASP A 35 -12.83 -19.98 34.93
CA ASP A 35 -13.65 -19.43 36.02
C ASP A 35 -12.90 -18.34 36.79
N GLN A 36 -11.57 -18.46 36.93
CA GLN A 36 -10.73 -17.43 37.55
C GLN A 36 -10.67 -16.15 36.71
N ILE A 37 -10.60 -16.27 35.38
CA ILE A 37 -10.55 -15.12 34.46
C ILE A 37 -11.90 -14.37 34.41
N LYS A 38 -13.03 -15.11 34.45
CA LYS A 38 -14.39 -14.52 34.38
C LYS A 38 -14.62 -13.43 35.43
N GLU A 39 -14.08 -13.58 36.63
CA GLU A 39 -14.19 -12.61 37.73
C GLU A 39 -13.51 -11.26 37.42
N TYR A 40 -12.52 -11.23 36.53
CA TYR A 40 -11.77 -10.02 36.18
C TYR A 40 -12.26 -9.35 34.90
N ILE A 41 -12.86 -10.10 33.96
CA ILE A 41 -13.41 -9.55 32.71
C ILE A 41 -14.68 -8.72 32.96
N GLN A 42 -15.45 -9.03 34.01
CA GLN A 42 -16.76 -8.40 34.29
C GLN A 42 -16.70 -7.13 35.16
N LYS A 43 -15.54 -6.73 35.69
CA LYS A 43 -15.44 -5.55 36.58
C LYS A 43 -15.58 -4.23 35.82
N SER A 44 -16.31 -3.28 36.43
CA SER A 44 -16.58 -1.97 35.84
C SER A 44 -15.35 -1.05 35.94
N ILE A 45 -15.25 -0.06 35.05
CA ILE A 45 -14.13 0.90 35.01
C ILE A 45 -14.09 1.79 36.27
N GLU A 46 -15.17 1.83 37.06
CA GLU A 46 -15.29 2.64 38.27
C GLU A 46 -14.59 2.03 39.50
N ASP A 47 -14.04 0.81 39.40
CA ASP A 47 -13.26 0.17 40.47
C ASP A 47 -11.78 0.64 40.44
N GLU A 48 -11.23 1.01 41.61
CA GLU A 48 -9.83 1.50 41.74
C GLU A 48 -8.78 0.48 41.25
N ASP A 49 -9.08 -0.83 41.21
CA ASP A 49 -8.17 -1.91 40.81
C ASP A 49 -8.68 -2.71 39.60
N TRP A 50 -9.08 -2.04 38.52
CA TRP A 50 -9.52 -2.73 37.31
C TRP A 50 -8.34 -3.31 36.51
N CYS A 51 -8.54 -4.52 35.96
CA CYS A 51 -7.53 -5.23 35.18
C CYS A 51 -7.46 -4.64 33.75
N LYS A 52 -6.32 -4.05 33.40
CA LYS A 52 -6.07 -3.42 32.10
C LYS A 52 -5.78 -4.44 31.02
N LYS A 53 -4.94 -5.43 31.32
CA LYS A 53 -4.44 -6.42 30.36
C LYS A 53 -4.30 -7.80 31.02
N ILE A 54 -4.69 -8.84 30.29
CA ILE A 54 -4.52 -10.25 30.67
C ILE A 54 -3.58 -10.86 29.64
N GLU A 55 -2.42 -11.33 30.08
CA GLU A 55 -1.49 -12.09 29.24
C GLU A 55 -1.66 -13.57 29.53
N ILE A 56 -1.91 -14.37 28.50
CA ILE A 56 -2.14 -15.81 28.56
C ILE A 56 -1.00 -16.48 27.81
N MET A 57 -0.10 -17.12 28.56
CA MET A 57 1.01 -17.87 28.01
C MET A 57 0.60 -19.34 27.89
N LEU A 58 0.73 -19.91 26.69
CA LEU A 58 0.34 -21.30 26.40
C LEU A 58 1.53 -22.08 25.80
N PRO A 59 1.70 -23.36 26.17
CA PRO A 59 2.64 -24.26 25.51
C PRO A 59 2.07 -24.70 24.17
N ASN A 60 2.11 -23.80 23.19
CA ASN A 60 1.63 -24.03 21.82
C ASN A 60 2.76 -23.73 20.83
N THR A 61 3.09 -24.71 19.99
CA THR A 61 4.15 -24.64 18.96
C THR A 61 3.84 -23.59 17.89
N LEU A 62 2.56 -23.31 17.62
CA LEU A 62 2.15 -22.25 16.68
C LEU A 62 2.54 -20.85 17.15
N LEU A 63 2.73 -20.65 18.46
CA LEU A 63 3.09 -19.35 19.04
C LEU A 63 4.60 -19.23 19.32
N GLU A 64 5.34 -20.34 19.27
CA GLU A 64 6.77 -20.43 19.64
C GLU A 64 7.66 -19.48 18.81
N GLY A 65 7.27 -19.21 17.55
CA GLY A 65 7.92 -18.26 16.66
C GLY A 65 7.78 -16.77 17.04
N GLY A 66 7.38 -16.45 18.27
CA GLY A 66 7.19 -15.08 18.74
C GLY A 66 5.86 -14.44 18.31
N ILE A 67 4.85 -15.25 17.98
CA ILE A 67 3.53 -14.77 17.59
C ILE A 67 2.72 -14.42 18.85
N VAL A 68 2.16 -13.20 18.87
CA VAL A 68 1.27 -12.73 19.93
C VAL A 68 -0.10 -12.40 19.32
N ILE A 69 -1.15 -13.03 19.83
CA ILE A 69 -2.53 -12.79 19.42
C ILE A 69 -3.16 -11.84 20.43
N VAL A 70 -3.57 -10.65 19.97
CA VAL A 70 -4.25 -9.66 20.80
C VAL A 70 -5.74 -9.70 20.52
N ASN A 71 -6.53 -10.08 21.52
CA ASN A 71 -7.99 -9.98 21.47
C ASN A 71 -8.41 -8.59 21.99
N SER A 72 -8.75 -7.70 21.05
CA SER A 72 -9.25 -6.36 21.38
C SER A 72 -10.73 -6.41 21.76
N PRO A 73 -11.19 -5.59 22.73
CA PRO A 73 -12.62 -5.37 22.93
C PRO A 73 -13.24 -4.81 21.63
N GLY A 74 -14.50 -5.15 21.35
CA GLY A 74 -15.24 -4.61 20.21
C GLY A 74 -15.29 -3.08 20.28
N ILE A 75 -15.37 -2.40 19.12
CA ILE A 75 -15.52 -0.94 19.06
C ILE A 75 -16.82 -0.56 19.78
N GLY A 76 -16.68 -0.05 21.01
CA GLY A 76 -17.77 0.52 21.78
C GLY A 76 -18.01 1.99 21.44
N GLU A 77 -19.09 2.56 21.97
CA GLU A 77 -19.45 3.97 21.76
C GLU A 77 -18.56 4.97 22.54
N SER A 78 -17.67 4.52 23.43
CA SER A 78 -16.87 5.41 24.28
C SER A 78 -15.49 5.73 23.68
N ASP A 79 -15.08 6.99 23.76
CA ASP A 79 -13.80 7.49 23.23
C ASP A 79 -12.58 6.80 23.86
N HIS A 80 -12.70 6.32 25.11
CA HIS A 80 -11.63 5.60 25.80
C HIS A 80 -11.37 4.20 25.23
N VAL A 81 -12.43 3.44 24.91
CA VAL A 81 -12.31 2.13 24.26
C VAL A 81 -11.72 2.29 22.86
N LYS A 82 -12.06 3.38 22.18
CA LYS A 82 -11.49 3.74 20.89
C LYS A 82 -9.98 4.01 20.98
N SER A 83 -9.51 4.73 22.00
CA SER A 83 -8.07 4.96 22.22
C SER A 83 -7.31 3.65 22.41
N ILE A 84 -7.81 2.75 23.27
CA ILE A 84 -7.17 1.44 23.52
C ILE A 84 -7.15 0.59 22.25
N PHE A 85 -8.23 0.62 21.46
CA PHE A 85 -8.27 -0.07 20.17
C PHE A 85 -7.20 0.47 19.21
N MET A 86 -7.07 1.79 19.10
CA MET A 86 -6.09 2.44 18.23
C MET A 86 -4.64 2.19 18.67
N ASP A 87 -4.37 2.19 19.97
CA ASP A 87 -3.03 1.91 20.51
C ASP A 87 -2.57 0.48 20.20
N ASN A 88 -3.47 -0.50 20.23
CA ASN A 88 -3.15 -1.87 19.84
C ASN A 88 -3.01 -2.00 18.32
N LEU A 89 -3.86 -1.32 17.56
CA LEU A 89 -3.87 -1.39 16.10
C LEU A 89 -2.62 -0.73 15.47
N SER A 90 -2.09 0.33 16.08
CA SER A 90 -0.87 0.99 15.59
C SER A 90 0.39 0.14 15.77
N GLN A 91 0.40 -0.76 16.77
CA GLN A 91 1.55 -1.62 17.08
C GLN A 91 1.44 -3.02 16.43
N ALA A 92 0.29 -3.39 15.89
CA ALA A 92 0.08 -4.71 15.33
C ALA A 92 0.69 -4.86 13.91
N ASN A 93 1.15 -6.07 13.59
CA ASN A 93 1.67 -6.43 12.26
C ASN A 93 0.57 -6.78 11.26
N ALA A 94 -0.55 -7.28 11.75
CA ALA A 94 -1.66 -7.76 10.95
C ALA A 94 -2.98 -7.61 11.71
N PHE A 95 -4.07 -7.54 10.96
CA PHE A 95 -5.41 -7.33 11.48
C PHE A 95 -6.34 -8.47 11.06
N ILE A 96 -6.99 -9.12 12.02
CA ILE A 96 -7.98 -10.18 11.77
C ILE A 96 -9.34 -9.69 12.24
N TYR A 97 -10.32 -9.70 11.36
CA TYR A 97 -11.70 -9.35 11.70
C TYR A 97 -12.64 -10.53 11.49
N VAL A 98 -13.35 -10.91 12.55
CA VAL A 98 -14.32 -12.02 12.51
C VAL A 98 -15.72 -11.47 12.22
N ILE A 99 -16.27 -11.84 11.07
CA ILE A 99 -17.60 -11.45 10.60
C ILE A 99 -18.62 -12.53 10.99
N ASN A 100 -19.73 -12.12 11.60
CA ASN A 100 -20.88 -13.00 11.83
C ASN A 100 -21.72 -13.12 10.54
N SER A 101 -21.56 -14.21 9.79
CA SER A 101 -22.12 -14.34 8.43
C SER A 101 -23.65 -14.22 8.36
N PRO A 102 -24.45 -14.86 9.24
CA PRO A 102 -25.92 -14.70 9.25
C PRO A 102 -26.43 -13.27 9.48
N GLN A 103 -25.63 -12.41 10.11
CA GLN A 103 -25.98 -11.00 10.38
C GLN A 103 -25.33 -10.03 9.37
N ALA A 104 -24.54 -10.56 8.42
CA ALA A 104 -23.77 -9.75 7.47
C ALA A 104 -24.64 -9.05 6.40
N GLY A 105 -25.91 -9.43 6.24
CA GLY A 105 -26.86 -8.76 5.33
C GLY A 105 -27.04 -7.26 5.61
N GLY A 106 -26.80 -6.85 6.86
CA GLY A 106 -26.61 -5.46 7.28
C GLY A 106 -25.22 -5.28 7.88
N LEU A 107 -24.15 -5.57 7.11
CA LEU A 107 -22.73 -5.45 7.49
C LEU A 107 -22.54 -4.41 8.60
N GLN A 108 -22.30 -4.89 9.82
CA GLN A 108 -22.36 -4.14 11.08
C GLN A 108 -21.81 -2.73 10.90
N GLU A 109 -22.56 -1.70 11.32
CA GLU A 109 -22.05 -0.31 11.33
C GLU A 109 -20.69 -0.22 12.02
N ASP A 110 -20.45 -1.09 13.02
CA ASP A 110 -19.19 -1.18 13.74
C ASP A 110 -18.02 -1.65 12.86
N LEU A 111 -18.22 -2.63 11.96
CA LEU A 111 -17.17 -3.04 10.99
C LEU A 111 -16.80 -1.87 10.08
N LEU A 112 -17.79 -1.12 9.59
CA LEU A 112 -17.53 0.04 8.75
C LEU A 112 -16.76 1.13 9.51
N ARG A 113 -17.05 1.33 10.80
CA ARG A 113 -16.29 2.25 11.67
C ARG A 113 -14.85 1.78 11.89
N VAL A 114 -14.64 0.49 12.14
CA VAL A 114 -13.29 -0.09 12.28
C VAL A 114 -12.48 0.14 11.01
N LEU A 115 -13.06 -0.19 9.85
CA LEU A 115 -12.40 -0.04 8.56
C LEU A 115 -12.12 1.43 8.23
N ASP A 116 -12.98 2.36 8.63
CA ASP A 116 -12.77 3.80 8.44
C ASP A 116 -11.63 4.35 9.31
N GLU A 117 -11.49 3.89 10.55
CA GLU A 117 -10.37 4.29 11.41
C GLU A 117 -9.05 3.64 10.97
N TRP A 118 -9.09 2.35 10.64
CA TRP A 118 -7.94 1.63 10.09
C TRP A 118 -7.47 2.25 8.77
N LYS A 119 -8.40 2.65 7.90
CA LYS A 119 -8.08 3.37 6.65
C LYS A 119 -7.34 4.68 6.91
N LYS A 120 -7.61 5.41 8.01
CA LYS A 120 -6.86 6.63 8.35
C LYS A 120 -5.40 6.36 8.73
N LEU A 121 -5.14 5.24 9.41
CA LEU A 121 -3.77 4.78 9.71
C LEU A 121 -3.05 4.35 8.43
N TYR A 122 -3.75 3.57 7.59
CA TYR A 122 -3.27 3.11 6.28
C TYR A 122 -2.95 4.24 5.29
N GLU A 123 -3.73 5.33 5.30
CA GLU A 123 -3.52 6.50 4.44
C GLU A 123 -2.32 7.39 4.85
N GLY A 124 -1.53 6.97 5.85
CA GLY A 124 -0.24 7.58 6.18
C GLY A 124 -0.33 8.92 6.89
N ARG A 125 -1.28 9.06 7.82
CA ARG A 125 -1.31 10.22 8.73
C ARG A 125 -0.29 10.11 9.87
N GLU A 126 0.11 8.90 10.27
CA GLU A 126 1.13 8.62 11.30
C GLU A 126 1.83 7.27 11.03
N GLU A 127 3.16 7.22 11.23
CA GLU A 127 4.12 6.07 11.32
C GLU A 127 3.91 4.83 10.40
N PRO A 128 4.87 3.88 10.26
CA PRO A 128 4.68 2.72 9.37
C PRO A 128 3.62 1.76 9.94
N GLY A 129 2.35 2.00 9.64
CA GLY A 129 1.20 1.20 10.07
C GLY A 129 0.83 0.03 9.14
N ILE A 130 -0.09 -0.80 9.63
CA ILE A 130 -0.68 -2.00 8.98
C ILE A 130 -1.14 -1.68 7.54
N THR A 131 -0.75 -2.54 6.59
CA THR A 131 -1.15 -2.41 5.17
C THR A 131 -2.48 -3.11 4.87
N ALA A 132 -3.11 -2.77 3.74
CA ALA A 132 -4.36 -3.39 3.33
C ALA A 132 -4.22 -4.90 3.09
N GLU A 133 -3.04 -5.33 2.67
CA GLU A 133 -2.63 -6.70 2.42
C GLU A 133 -2.39 -7.49 3.71
N SER A 134 -2.20 -6.80 4.85
CA SER A 134 -2.02 -7.38 6.19
C SER A 134 -3.36 -7.52 6.95
N ALA A 135 -4.50 -7.48 6.25
CA ALA A 135 -5.82 -7.71 6.82
C ALA A 135 -6.43 -9.05 6.37
N LEU A 136 -7.08 -9.76 7.32
CA LEU A 136 -7.79 -11.02 7.11
C LEU A 136 -9.22 -10.92 7.64
N PHE A 137 -10.20 -11.29 6.82
CA PHE A 137 -11.63 -11.28 7.14
C PHE A 137 -12.14 -12.71 7.25
N VAL A 138 -12.57 -13.10 8.44
CA VAL A 138 -13.02 -14.46 8.75
C VAL A 138 -14.55 -14.47 8.85
N CYS A 139 -15.22 -14.97 7.82
CA CYS A 139 -16.67 -15.16 7.78
C CYS A 139 -17.04 -16.41 8.58
N ASN A 140 -17.39 -16.21 9.85
CA ASN A 140 -17.71 -17.29 10.79
C ASN A 140 -19.20 -17.66 10.74
N LYS A 141 -19.55 -18.83 11.29
CA LYS A 141 -20.91 -19.41 11.34
C LYS A 141 -21.49 -19.68 9.95
N TRP A 142 -20.66 -20.27 9.09
CA TRP A 142 -21.08 -20.58 7.72
C TRP A 142 -22.08 -21.75 7.67
N ASP A 143 -21.98 -22.68 8.61
CA ASP A 143 -22.90 -23.81 8.88
C ASP A 143 -24.36 -23.37 8.98
N ALA A 144 -24.63 -22.24 9.65
CA ALA A 144 -25.97 -21.69 9.79
C ALA A 144 -26.59 -21.20 8.46
N MET A 145 -25.78 -21.12 7.40
CA MET A 145 -26.18 -20.70 6.07
C MET A 145 -26.32 -21.88 5.09
N GLU A 146 -25.65 -23.01 5.34
CA GLU A 146 -25.68 -24.20 4.47
C GLU A 146 -26.98 -25.00 4.56
N GLY A 147 -27.79 -24.78 5.61
CA GLY A 147 -29.10 -25.43 5.80
C GLY A 147 -30.29 -24.80 5.07
N LYS A 148 -30.08 -23.77 4.24
CA LYS A 148 -31.13 -23.16 3.41
C LYS A 148 -31.07 -23.73 1.99
N ASP A 149 -32.17 -24.26 1.48
CA ASP A 149 -32.32 -24.97 0.20
C ASP A 149 -31.95 -24.18 -1.08
N ASP A 150 -31.32 -23.00 -0.98
CA ASP A 150 -31.04 -22.12 -2.09
C ASP A 150 -29.56 -21.71 -2.14
N LYS A 151 -28.74 -22.49 -2.85
CA LYS A 151 -27.31 -22.19 -3.12
C LYS A 151 -27.11 -20.77 -3.66
N THR A 152 -28.13 -20.24 -4.34
CA THR A 152 -28.14 -18.89 -4.92
C THR A 152 -28.08 -17.80 -3.85
N GLU A 153 -28.77 -17.96 -2.71
CA GLU A 153 -28.75 -16.98 -1.60
C GLU A 153 -27.38 -16.91 -0.91
N THR A 154 -26.72 -18.05 -0.73
CA THR A 154 -25.39 -18.12 -0.10
C THR A 154 -24.31 -17.46 -0.94
N GLU A 155 -24.34 -17.65 -2.26
CA GLU A 155 -23.42 -16.99 -3.19
C GLU A 155 -23.67 -15.48 -3.26
N GLU A 156 -24.93 -15.06 -3.19
CA GLU A 156 -25.31 -13.64 -3.24
C GLU A 156 -24.91 -12.89 -1.97
N LEU A 157 -25.05 -13.52 -0.80
CA LEU A 157 -24.55 -12.98 0.47
C LEU A 157 -23.03 -12.81 0.44
N GLN A 158 -22.31 -13.83 -0.05
CA GLN A 158 -20.85 -13.76 -0.16
C GLN A 158 -20.40 -12.63 -1.09
N LYS A 159 -21.03 -12.52 -2.28
CA LYS A 159 -20.79 -11.42 -3.21
C LYS A 159 -21.08 -10.06 -2.55
N ASN A 160 -22.11 -9.97 -1.72
CA ASN A 160 -22.44 -8.74 -0.99
C ASN A 160 -21.37 -8.37 0.06
N ILE A 161 -20.87 -9.34 0.83
CA ILE A 161 -19.79 -9.12 1.80
C ILE A 161 -18.54 -8.62 1.07
N ILE A 162 -18.11 -9.33 0.03
CA ILE A 162 -16.93 -8.97 -0.77
C ILE A 162 -17.11 -7.59 -1.41
N ARG A 163 -18.28 -7.31 -1.99
CA ARG A 163 -18.58 -6.01 -2.59
C ARG A 163 -18.43 -4.88 -1.57
N ARG A 164 -18.94 -5.05 -0.35
CA ARG A 164 -18.82 -4.03 0.71
C ARG A 164 -17.39 -3.88 1.24
N LEU A 165 -16.64 -4.97 1.39
CA LEU A 165 -15.22 -4.90 1.72
C LEU A 165 -14.45 -4.15 0.63
N ARG A 166 -14.75 -4.41 -0.66
CA ARG A 166 -14.17 -3.70 -1.80
C ARG A 166 -14.49 -2.21 -1.87
N GLU A 167 -15.64 -1.77 -1.34
CA GLU A 167 -15.94 -0.33 -1.23
C GLU A 167 -14.89 0.41 -0.37
N ARG A 168 -14.27 -0.28 0.59
CA ARG A 168 -13.26 0.28 1.50
C ARG A 168 -11.83 -0.15 1.17
N ILE A 169 -11.68 -1.35 0.61
CA ILE A 169 -10.41 -1.98 0.23
C ILE A 169 -10.48 -2.38 -1.26
N PRO A 170 -10.23 -1.45 -2.20
CA PRO A 170 -10.42 -1.71 -3.63
C PRO A 170 -9.55 -2.85 -4.20
N LYS A 171 -8.39 -3.12 -3.59
CA LYS A 171 -7.43 -4.17 -4.00
C LYS A 171 -7.54 -5.46 -3.17
N LEU A 172 -8.69 -5.71 -2.54
CA LEU A 172 -8.92 -6.92 -1.74
C LEU A 172 -8.69 -8.18 -2.58
N ASP A 173 -7.75 -9.02 -2.11
CA ASP A 173 -7.48 -10.35 -2.63
C ASP A 173 -8.47 -11.34 -1.99
N GLU A 174 -9.56 -11.62 -2.71
CA GLU A 174 -10.67 -12.45 -2.19
C GLU A 174 -10.21 -13.84 -1.74
N GLU A 175 -9.25 -14.44 -2.46
CA GLU A 175 -8.80 -15.81 -2.22
C GLU A 175 -7.96 -15.91 -0.95
N CYS A 176 -7.19 -14.86 -0.64
CA CYS A 176 -6.22 -14.90 0.46
C CYS A 176 -6.66 -14.12 1.70
N GLN A 177 -7.54 -13.13 1.55
CA GLN A 177 -7.93 -12.23 2.65
C GLN A 177 -9.35 -12.49 3.17
N VAL A 178 -10.14 -13.36 2.53
CA VAL A 178 -11.50 -13.68 2.97
C VAL A 178 -11.64 -15.19 3.14
N VAL A 179 -11.71 -15.63 4.39
CA VAL A 179 -11.83 -17.06 4.75
C VAL A 179 -13.23 -17.32 5.30
N ARG A 180 -13.81 -18.47 4.96
CA ARG A 180 -15.08 -18.94 5.50
C ARG A 180 -14.79 -20.06 6.49
N ILE A 181 -15.51 -20.06 7.62
CA ILE A 181 -15.32 -21.07 8.65
C ILE A 181 -16.61 -21.28 9.45
N SER A 182 -16.80 -22.52 9.88
CA SER A 182 -17.80 -22.88 10.89
C SER A 182 -17.09 -23.32 12.17
N MET A 183 -16.73 -22.34 13.02
CA MET A 183 -15.80 -22.59 14.14
C MET A 183 -16.31 -23.62 15.16
N ASN A 184 -17.62 -23.71 15.36
CA ASN A 184 -18.20 -24.69 16.28
C ASN A 184 -18.07 -26.11 15.73
N THR A 185 -18.42 -26.31 14.45
CA THR A 185 -18.24 -27.58 13.73
C THR A 185 -16.76 -27.99 13.72
N ALA A 186 -15.87 -27.08 13.37
CA ALA A 186 -14.43 -27.33 13.36
C ALA A 186 -13.88 -27.70 14.75
N LYS A 187 -14.43 -27.11 15.82
CA LYS A 187 -14.06 -27.44 17.20
C LYS A 187 -14.56 -28.83 17.61
N GLU A 188 -15.81 -29.15 17.30
CA GLU A 188 -16.41 -30.46 17.60
C GLU A 188 -15.63 -31.58 16.91
N GLU A 189 -15.35 -31.43 15.61
CA GLU A 189 -14.58 -32.41 14.85
C GLU A 189 -13.14 -32.58 15.34
N LEU A 190 -12.50 -31.48 15.75
CA LEU A 190 -11.16 -31.53 16.35
C LEU A 190 -11.18 -32.29 17.69
N MET A 191 -12.22 -32.10 18.50
CA MET A 191 -12.38 -32.82 19.78
C MET A 191 -12.71 -34.30 19.60
N GLU A 192 -13.43 -34.67 18.55
CA GLU A 192 -13.86 -36.05 18.28
C GLU A 192 -12.80 -36.89 17.56
N SER A 193 -12.07 -36.30 16.61
CA SER A 193 -11.20 -37.04 15.70
C SER A 193 -9.70 -36.79 15.88
N ASP A 194 -9.33 -35.81 16.71
CA ASP A 194 -7.96 -35.25 16.85
C ASP A 194 -7.35 -34.83 15.49
N LYS A 195 -8.20 -34.63 14.48
CA LYS A 195 -7.83 -34.19 13.14
C LYS A 195 -8.40 -32.82 12.87
N MET A 196 -7.61 -32.06 12.12
CA MET A 196 -7.92 -30.71 11.70
C MET A 196 -8.86 -30.74 10.48
N ASN A 197 -10.06 -30.15 10.60
CA ASN A 197 -10.98 -29.94 9.48
C ASN A 197 -10.35 -29.00 8.42
N ASP A 198 -10.68 -29.21 7.15
CA ASP A 198 -10.34 -28.37 5.99
C ASP A 198 -10.58 -26.86 6.22
N ASP A 199 -11.68 -26.50 6.88
CA ASP A 199 -12.02 -25.11 7.25
C ASP A 199 -10.96 -24.50 8.19
N LEU A 200 -10.57 -25.24 9.22
CA LEU A 200 -9.57 -24.80 10.18
C LEU A 200 -8.19 -24.77 9.53
N TYR A 201 -7.88 -25.75 8.66
CA TYR A 201 -6.64 -25.80 7.89
C TYR A 201 -6.50 -24.57 6.99
N THR A 202 -7.58 -24.21 6.28
CA THR A 202 -7.66 -23.01 5.44
C THR A 202 -7.40 -21.73 6.26
N LEU A 203 -7.98 -21.63 7.45
CA LEU A 203 -7.75 -20.49 8.35
C LEU A 203 -6.29 -20.40 8.80
N ILE A 204 -5.65 -21.51 9.18
CA ILE A 204 -4.23 -21.51 9.56
C ILE A 204 -3.35 -21.12 8.38
N CYS A 205 -3.59 -21.66 7.19
CA CYS A 205 -2.87 -21.26 5.98
C CYS A 205 -3.02 -19.76 5.70
N ALA A 206 -4.22 -19.21 5.83
CA ALA A 206 -4.45 -17.78 5.63
C ALA A 206 -3.72 -16.92 6.67
N ILE A 207 -3.66 -17.34 7.94
CA ILE A 207 -2.90 -16.64 8.99
C ILE A 207 -1.39 -16.70 8.70
N GLN A 208 -0.87 -17.85 8.27
CA GLN A 208 0.54 -17.99 7.88
C GLN A 208 0.89 -17.07 6.70
N ASP A 209 0.02 -17.05 5.67
CA ASP A 209 0.18 -16.17 4.51
C ASP A 209 0.11 -14.68 4.90
N LEU A 210 -0.76 -14.32 5.85
CA LEU A 210 -0.90 -12.97 6.37
C LEU A 210 0.40 -12.45 7.00
N LEU A 211 1.04 -13.28 7.84
CA LEU A 211 2.31 -12.95 8.49
C LEU A 211 3.44 -12.83 7.45
N LEU A 212 3.49 -13.73 6.48
CA LEU A 212 4.46 -13.68 5.38
C LEU A 212 4.29 -12.42 4.52
N ARG A 213 3.05 -11.92 4.33
CA ARG A 213 2.78 -10.69 3.57
C ARG A 213 3.31 -9.44 4.28
N ASP A 214 3.08 -9.28 5.58
CA ASP A 214 3.63 -8.14 6.36
C ASP A 214 5.16 -8.13 6.29
N VAL A 215 5.79 -9.27 6.55
CA VAL A 215 7.25 -9.41 6.52
C VAL A 215 7.79 -9.09 5.13
N LYS A 216 7.19 -9.63 4.05
CA LYS A 216 7.59 -9.30 2.68
C LYS A 216 7.46 -7.82 2.36
N MET A 217 6.41 -7.16 2.84
CA MET A 217 6.21 -5.72 2.61
C MET A 217 7.27 -4.89 3.32
N LYS A 218 7.56 -5.17 4.59
CA LYS A 218 8.63 -4.51 5.35
C LYS A 218 10.00 -4.79 4.73
N ALA A 219 10.28 -6.03 4.34
CA ALA A 219 11.50 -6.40 3.65
C ALA A 219 11.63 -5.66 2.30
N THR A 220 10.54 -5.53 1.55
CA THR A 220 10.50 -4.73 0.31
C THR A 220 10.82 -3.27 0.57
N PHE A 221 10.27 -2.69 1.64
CA PHE A 221 10.56 -1.32 2.05
C PHE A 221 12.05 -1.14 2.36
N PHE A 222 12.60 -1.97 3.25
CA PHE A 222 14.01 -1.88 3.62
C PHE A 222 14.93 -2.13 2.43
N TYR A 223 14.62 -3.12 1.59
CA TYR A 223 15.36 -3.35 0.35
C TYR A 223 15.38 -2.09 -0.54
N LEU A 224 14.23 -1.47 -0.78
CA LEU A 224 14.15 -0.27 -1.61
C LEU A 224 14.88 0.92 -0.99
N TRP A 225 14.82 1.07 0.34
CA TRP A 225 15.54 2.12 1.05
C TRP A 225 17.05 1.94 0.96
N ILE A 226 17.57 0.79 1.40
CA ILE A 226 19.01 0.49 1.39
C ILE A 226 19.54 0.53 -0.04
N SER A 227 18.88 -0.14 -0.98
CA SER A 227 19.31 -0.16 -2.38
C SER A 227 19.25 1.23 -3.04
N GLY A 228 18.36 2.12 -2.58
CA GLY A 228 18.34 3.50 -3.02
C GLY A 228 19.49 4.33 -2.47
N GLN A 229 19.87 4.13 -1.20
CA GLN A 229 21.07 4.76 -0.65
C GLN A 229 22.34 4.29 -1.36
N ILE A 230 22.48 2.98 -1.57
CA ILE A 230 23.64 2.40 -2.28
C ILE A 230 23.69 2.93 -3.71
N SER A 231 22.55 2.98 -4.42
CA SER A 231 22.51 3.52 -5.78
C SER A 231 22.94 4.99 -5.80
N TRP A 232 22.49 5.79 -4.83
CA TRP A 232 22.86 7.20 -4.75
C TRP A 232 24.35 7.40 -4.45
N LEU A 233 24.90 6.66 -3.48
CA LEU A 233 26.33 6.70 -3.17
C LEU A 233 27.18 6.28 -4.38
N LYS A 234 26.72 5.26 -5.12
CA LYS A 234 27.37 4.81 -6.34
C LYS A 234 27.34 5.90 -7.42
N ASP A 235 26.21 6.57 -7.58
CA ASP A 235 26.07 7.66 -8.55
C ASP A 235 26.98 8.84 -8.16
N LEU A 236 27.11 9.16 -6.87
CA LEU A 236 28.05 10.17 -6.36
C LEU A 236 29.51 9.77 -6.61
N ALA A 237 29.89 8.51 -6.33
CA ALA A 237 31.24 8.02 -6.59
C ALA A 237 31.57 8.06 -8.10
N ASN A 238 30.62 7.67 -8.95
CA ASN A 238 30.79 7.73 -10.41
C ASN A 238 30.95 9.17 -10.92
N VAL A 239 30.17 10.10 -10.38
CA VAL A 239 30.31 11.54 -10.67
C VAL A 239 31.71 12.02 -10.32
N GLN A 240 32.23 11.65 -9.15
CA GLN A 240 33.58 12.02 -8.73
C GLN A 240 34.63 11.44 -9.69
N ILE A 241 34.54 10.15 -10.03
CA ILE A 241 35.44 9.49 -10.99
C ILE A 241 35.43 10.20 -12.35
N GLN A 242 34.25 10.53 -12.88
CA GLN A 242 34.16 11.20 -14.18
C GLN A 242 34.67 12.64 -14.11
N SER A 243 34.49 13.33 -12.98
CA SER A 243 35.01 14.68 -12.79
C SER A 243 36.54 14.74 -12.70
N THR A 244 37.21 13.66 -12.28
CA THR A 244 38.68 13.58 -12.31
C THR A 244 39.19 13.32 -13.73
N GLN A 245 38.42 12.59 -14.55
CA GLN A 245 38.75 12.23 -15.93
C GLN A 245 38.49 13.35 -16.94
N ARG A 246 37.52 14.24 -16.68
CA ARG A 246 37.17 15.37 -17.55
C ARG A 246 38.13 16.54 -17.42
N ASN A 247 38.33 17.27 -18.52
CA ASN A 247 39.06 18.53 -18.49
C ASN A 247 38.20 19.68 -17.93
N ARG A 248 38.84 20.77 -17.51
CA ARG A 248 38.15 21.94 -16.91
C ARG A 248 37.02 22.49 -17.78
N LYS A 249 37.16 22.45 -19.11
CA LYS A 249 36.16 22.95 -20.05
C LYS A 249 34.93 22.04 -20.10
N GLU A 250 35.13 20.74 -20.18
CA GLU A 250 34.06 19.72 -20.13
C GLU A 250 33.29 19.77 -18.80
N CYS A 251 33.98 19.96 -17.67
CA CYS A 251 33.33 20.13 -16.38
C CYS A 251 32.44 21.39 -16.32
N LEU A 252 32.84 22.48 -16.98
CA LEU A 252 32.04 23.70 -17.06
C LEU A 252 30.82 23.53 -17.99
N GLU A 253 30.98 22.85 -19.12
CA GLU A 253 29.88 22.54 -20.07
C GLU A 253 28.83 21.63 -19.41
N VAL A 254 29.26 20.53 -18.77
CA VAL A 254 28.40 19.62 -18.00
C VAL A 254 27.65 20.39 -16.90
N ARG A 255 28.33 21.30 -16.20
CA ARG A 255 27.71 22.12 -15.15
C ARG A 255 26.65 23.08 -15.70
N GLU A 256 26.89 23.70 -16.86
CA GLU A 256 25.91 24.59 -17.48
C GLU A 256 24.67 23.81 -17.91
N GLU A 257 24.85 22.67 -18.58
CA GLU A 257 23.74 21.80 -19.00
C GLU A 257 22.95 21.25 -17.79
N LEU A 258 23.63 20.85 -16.71
CA LEU A 258 22.98 20.40 -15.47
C LEU A 258 22.16 21.52 -14.81
N ASN A 259 22.68 22.74 -14.77
CA ASN A 259 21.95 23.88 -14.20
C ASN A 259 20.69 24.20 -15.02
N GLU A 260 20.75 24.10 -16.34
CA GLU A 260 19.57 24.29 -17.20
C GLU A 260 18.51 23.22 -16.91
N LEU A 261 18.90 21.95 -16.87
CA LEU A 261 18.01 20.83 -16.58
C LEU A 261 17.42 20.92 -15.16
N LEU A 262 18.21 21.34 -14.17
CA LEU A 262 17.73 21.55 -12.81
C LEU A 262 16.74 22.70 -12.73
N GLN A 263 16.98 23.81 -13.41
CA GLN A 263 16.01 24.91 -13.48
C GLN A 263 14.71 24.48 -14.16
N GLU A 264 14.76 23.62 -15.18
CA GLU A 264 13.56 23.03 -15.78
C GLU A 264 12.82 22.12 -14.81
N LEU A 265 13.55 21.29 -14.05
CA LEU A 265 12.99 20.42 -13.02
C LEU A 265 12.34 21.24 -11.90
N GLU A 266 13.01 22.29 -11.41
CA GLU A 266 12.59 23.21 -10.35
C GLU A 266 11.35 24.02 -10.72
N LYS A 267 11.25 24.48 -11.98
CA LYS A 267 10.08 25.22 -12.48
C LYS A 267 8.79 24.40 -12.31
N GLY A 268 8.89 23.07 -12.30
CA GLY A 268 7.85 22.18 -11.79
C GLY A 268 6.46 22.48 -12.37
N SER A 269 6.36 22.73 -13.68
CA SER A 269 5.11 23.13 -14.37
C SER A 269 3.91 22.29 -13.94
N HIS A 270 4.13 20.98 -13.80
CA HIS A 270 3.08 20.02 -13.48
C HIS A 270 2.69 19.95 -12.00
N ILE A 271 3.54 20.41 -11.05
CA ILE A 271 3.19 20.46 -9.62
C ILE A 271 2.14 21.54 -9.37
N HIS A 272 2.35 22.72 -9.95
CA HIS A 272 1.41 23.83 -9.85
C HIS A 272 0.11 23.52 -10.59
N GLU A 273 0.17 22.83 -11.73
CA GLU A 273 -1.02 22.34 -12.44
C GLU A 273 -1.88 21.39 -11.61
N ILE A 274 -1.26 20.51 -10.82
CA ILE A 274 -1.98 19.60 -9.92
C ILE A 274 -2.64 20.37 -8.77
N ASP A 275 -1.93 21.34 -8.17
CA ASP A 275 -2.46 22.19 -7.10
C ASP A 275 -3.66 23.02 -7.59
N ASN A 276 -3.52 23.63 -8.77
CA ASN A 276 -4.59 24.36 -9.44
C ASN A 276 -5.76 23.44 -9.79
N ALA A 277 -5.51 22.19 -10.19
CA ALA A 277 -6.55 21.21 -10.46
C ALA A 277 -7.32 20.83 -9.19
N ILE A 278 -6.67 20.67 -8.03
CA ILE A 278 -7.36 20.46 -6.75
C ILE A 278 -8.30 21.64 -6.49
N HIS A 279 -7.79 22.87 -6.54
CA HIS A 279 -8.60 24.06 -6.27
C HIS A 279 -9.78 24.17 -7.24
N PHE A 280 -9.55 23.92 -8.52
CA PHE A 280 -10.60 23.87 -9.53
C PHE A 280 -11.67 22.83 -9.20
N HIS A 281 -11.28 21.61 -8.83
CA HIS A 281 -12.23 20.55 -8.46
C HIS A 281 -12.97 20.86 -7.17
N GLU A 282 -12.31 21.45 -6.17
CA GLU A 282 -12.97 21.92 -4.93
C GLU A 282 -14.09 22.92 -5.24
N GLU A 283 -13.82 23.91 -6.08
CA GLU A 283 -14.80 24.93 -6.47
C GLU A 283 -15.93 24.34 -7.31
N GLU A 284 -15.59 23.50 -8.30
CA GLU A 284 -16.56 22.90 -9.19
C GLU A 284 -17.49 21.92 -8.46
N LEU A 285 -16.97 21.15 -7.50
CA LEU A 285 -17.76 20.28 -6.62
C LEU A 285 -18.66 21.09 -5.71
N CYS A 286 -18.15 22.16 -5.08
CA CYS A 286 -18.96 23.06 -4.27
C CYS A 286 -20.12 23.66 -5.09
N ARG A 287 -19.85 24.09 -6.33
CA ARG A 287 -20.85 24.66 -7.23
C ARG A 287 -21.93 23.64 -7.61
N LYS A 288 -21.52 22.43 -8.02
CA LYS A 288 -22.45 21.35 -8.41
C LYS A 288 -23.31 20.87 -7.25
N LEU A 289 -22.72 20.63 -6.09
CA LEU A 289 -23.44 20.23 -4.89
C LEU A 289 -24.37 21.34 -4.40
N THR A 290 -23.95 22.60 -4.47
CA THR A 290 -24.82 23.74 -4.14
C THR A 290 -26.05 23.78 -5.06
N SER A 291 -25.85 23.59 -6.37
CA SER A 291 -26.96 23.55 -7.33
C SER A 291 -27.93 22.41 -7.02
N TYR A 292 -27.41 21.21 -6.75
CA TYR A 292 -28.22 20.04 -6.43
C TYR A 292 -28.99 20.21 -5.12
N LEU A 293 -28.32 20.61 -4.03
CA LEU A 293 -28.95 20.79 -2.72
C LEU A 293 -29.98 21.93 -2.70
N ARG A 294 -29.87 22.90 -3.62
CA ARG A 294 -30.87 23.96 -3.80
C ARG A 294 -32.05 23.57 -4.68
N SER A 295 -32.01 22.44 -5.37
CA SER A 295 -33.11 22.01 -6.23
C SER A 295 -34.38 21.76 -5.42
N GLU A 296 -35.55 22.12 -5.97
CA GLU A 296 -36.82 21.98 -5.27
C GLU A 296 -37.13 20.53 -4.89
N GLU A 297 -36.77 19.58 -5.75
CA GLU A 297 -36.96 18.15 -5.51
C GLU A 297 -36.19 17.70 -4.26
N VAL A 298 -34.93 18.13 -4.12
CA VAL A 298 -34.08 17.77 -2.99
C VAL A 298 -34.53 18.47 -1.72
N GLN A 299 -34.94 19.74 -1.79
CA GLN A 299 -35.47 20.44 -0.62
C GLN A 299 -36.76 19.80 -0.10
N LYS A 300 -37.68 19.44 -1.00
CA LYS A 300 -38.92 18.74 -0.64
C LYS A 300 -38.60 17.38 0.00
N LYS A 301 -37.73 16.59 -0.61
CA LYS A 301 -37.33 15.26 -0.11
C LYS A 301 -36.56 15.33 1.22
N PHE A 302 -35.71 16.32 1.40
CA PHE A 302 -34.93 16.48 2.63
C PHE A 302 -35.80 16.87 3.83
N CYS A 303 -36.81 17.71 3.59
CA CYS A 303 -37.72 18.22 4.62
C CYS A 303 -38.90 17.28 4.92
N ASP A 304 -39.07 16.18 4.19
CA ASP A 304 -40.17 15.25 4.39
C ASP A 304 -39.87 14.23 5.50
N TRP A 305 -40.23 14.57 6.74
CA TRP A 305 -40.05 13.71 7.91
C TRP A 305 -41.33 12.94 8.27
N SER A 306 -41.18 11.66 8.57
CA SER A 306 -42.22 10.79 9.10
C SER A 306 -41.85 10.23 10.48
N GLU A 307 -42.82 9.71 11.22
CA GLU A 307 -42.56 9.08 12.53
C GLU A 307 -41.60 7.88 12.45
N LYS A 308 -41.48 7.25 11.27
CA LYS A 308 -40.56 6.14 11.01
C LYS A 308 -39.10 6.57 10.91
N ASP A 309 -38.85 7.86 10.65
CA ASP A 309 -37.50 8.42 10.51
C ASP A 309 -36.92 8.90 11.85
N LEU A 310 -37.73 8.88 12.92
CA LEU A 310 -37.36 9.38 14.24
C LEU A 310 -36.64 8.33 15.08
N PRO A 311 -35.69 8.74 15.93
CA PRO A 311 -35.08 7.84 16.89
C PRO A 311 -36.08 7.50 18.02
N VAL A 312 -35.95 6.33 18.63
CA VAL A 312 -36.78 5.94 19.78
C VAL A 312 -36.38 6.79 20.99
N ILE A 313 -37.20 7.79 21.33
CA ILE A 313 -36.93 8.70 22.46
C ILE A 313 -37.79 8.24 23.65
N GLY A 314 -37.18 7.56 24.62
CA GLY A 314 -37.80 7.28 25.93
C GLY A 314 -37.88 8.49 26.86
N HIS A 315 -38.88 8.52 27.75
CA HIS A 315 -39.16 9.62 28.69
C HIS A 315 -38.03 9.97 29.67
N ARG A 316 -36.99 9.12 29.81
CA ARG A 316 -35.84 9.33 30.72
C ARG A 316 -34.59 9.93 30.05
N HIS A 317 -34.60 10.22 28.75
CA HIS A 317 -33.40 10.77 28.08
C HIS A 317 -33.17 12.25 28.41
N SER A 318 -31.90 12.61 28.65
CA SER A 318 -31.48 13.99 28.87
C SER A 318 -31.65 14.83 27.60
N SER A 319 -31.90 16.14 27.75
CA SER A 319 -32.05 17.07 26.62
C SER A 319 -30.83 17.06 25.69
N ARG A 320 -29.62 16.84 26.23
CA ARG A 320 -28.38 16.67 25.45
C ARG A 320 -28.42 15.42 24.56
N ARG A 321 -28.94 14.30 25.06
CA ARG A 321 -29.06 13.05 24.31
C ARG A 321 -30.12 13.14 23.20
N ILE A 322 -31.25 13.79 23.46
CA ILE A 322 -32.29 14.05 22.46
C ILE A 322 -31.73 14.92 21.31
N LYS A 323 -31.00 15.99 21.63
CA LYS A 323 -30.34 16.84 20.63
C LYS A 323 -29.33 16.09 19.77
N SER A 324 -28.54 15.19 20.37
CA SER A 324 -27.59 14.33 19.66
C SER A 324 -28.29 13.37 18.69
N GLU A 325 -29.32 12.67 19.13
CA GLU A 325 -30.02 11.69 18.29
C GLU A 325 -30.77 12.33 17.12
N LEU A 326 -31.40 13.48 17.33
CA LEU A 326 -32.03 14.24 16.24
C LEU A 326 -31.00 14.83 15.27
N GLY A 327 -29.85 15.28 15.78
CA GLY A 327 -28.72 15.70 14.96
C GLY A 327 -28.23 14.57 14.04
N LYS A 328 -28.05 13.36 14.60
CA LYS A 328 -27.68 12.15 13.85
C LYS A 328 -28.70 11.78 12.78
N CYS A 329 -30.00 12.04 12.98
CA CYS A 329 -31.02 11.79 11.95
C CYS A 329 -30.86 12.72 10.74
N ILE A 330 -30.66 14.02 10.98
CA ILE A 330 -30.42 15.01 9.93
C ILE A 330 -29.14 14.66 9.16
N ASP A 331 -28.07 14.32 9.88
CA ASP A 331 -26.79 13.94 9.30
C ASP A 331 -26.90 12.66 8.42
N ARG A 332 -27.62 11.63 8.90
CA ARG A 332 -27.89 10.41 8.13
C ARG A 332 -28.64 10.70 6.82
N ARG A 333 -29.64 11.58 6.88
CA ARG A 333 -30.42 11.96 5.70
C ARG A 333 -29.59 12.76 4.71
N LEU A 334 -28.77 13.71 5.19
CA LEU A 334 -27.85 14.47 4.35
C LEU A 334 -26.85 13.55 3.65
N HIS A 335 -26.28 12.61 4.40
CA HIS A 335 -25.37 11.61 3.87
C HIS A 335 -26.03 10.76 2.76
N SER A 336 -27.26 10.28 2.98
CA SER A 336 -28.00 9.51 1.97
C SER A 336 -28.24 10.29 0.68
N LEU A 337 -28.51 11.59 0.77
CA LEU A 337 -28.69 12.45 -0.41
C LEU A 337 -27.38 12.62 -1.18
N LEU A 338 -26.29 12.96 -0.48
CA LEU A 338 -24.98 13.14 -1.10
C LEU A 338 -24.49 11.83 -1.76
N LYS A 339 -24.72 10.68 -1.12
CA LYS A 339 -24.43 9.36 -1.69
C LYS A 339 -25.26 9.08 -2.95
N SER A 340 -26.54 9.44 -2.94
CA SER A 340 -27.40 9.30 -4.12
C SER A 340 -26.92 10.15 -5.31
N VAL A 341 -26.42 11.35 -5.06
CA VAL A 341 -25.82 12.20 -6.09
C VAL A 341 -24.57 11.57 -6.65
N GLU A 342 -23.66 11.14 -5.78
CA GLU A 342 -22.40 10.58 -6.23
C GLU A 342 -22.59 9.29 -7.04
N ASN A 343 -23.54 8.44 -6.63
CA ASN A 343 -23.88 7.22 -7.38
C ASN A 343 -24.38 7.52 -8.80
N LYS A 344 -25.13 8.61 -8.97
CA LYS A 344 -25.72 9.00 -10.26
C LYS A 344 -24.74 9.78 -11.14
N GLU A 345 -24.11 10.81 -10.58
CA GLU A 345 -23.36 11.82 -11.33
C GLU A 345 -21.84 11.59 -11.33
N LYS A 346 -21.34 10.86 -10.32
CA LYS A 346 -19.92 10.49 -10.14
C LYS A 346 -18.97 11.69 -10.16
N HIS A 347 -19.35 12.79 -9.51
CA HIS A 347 -18.58 14.03 -9.57
C HIS A 347 -17.25 13.90 -8.83
N PHE A 348 -17.23 13.32 -7.63
CA PHE A 348 -15.99 13.08 -6.90
C PHE A 348 -15.11 12.05 -7.62
N ALA A 349 -15.70 10.96 -8.13
CA ALA A 349 -14.95 9.97 -8.88
C ALA A 349 -14.28 10.56 -10.14
N LYS A 350 -14.95 11.46 -10.85
CA LYS A 350 -14.38 12.17 -12.02
C LYS A 350 -13.22 13.09 -11.61
N ALA A 351 -13.37 13.85 -10.52
CA ALA A 351 -12.31 14.71 -10.00
C ALA A 351 -11.07 13.88 -9.60
N ARG A 352 -11.28 12.78 -8.88
CA ARG A 352 -10.19 11.85 -8.49
C ARG A 352 -9.48 11.24 -9.70
N ALA A 353 -10.23 10.82 -10.71
CA ALA A 353 -9.64 10.25 -11.92
C ALA A 353 -8.79 11.27 -12.70
N ASP A 354 -9.23 12.52 -12.76
CA ASP A 354 -8.46 13.60 -13.38
C ASP A 354 -7.18 13.93 -12.58
N LEU A 355 -7.28 14.04 -11.25
CA LEU A 355 -6.13 14.23 -10.37
C LEU A 355 -5.12 13.07 -10.49
N GLU A 356 -5.60 11.83 -10.54
CA GLU A 356 -4.76 10.64 -10.74
C GLU A 356 -4.01 10.69 -12.08
N LYS A 357 -4.71 11.07 -13.15
CA LYS A 357 -4.10 11.22 -14.48
C LYS A 357 -2.99 12.28 -14.46
N LYS A 358 -3.26 13.45 -13.87
CA LYS A 358 -2.26 14.52 -13.75
C LYS A 358 -1.07 14.11 -12.90
N ARG A 359 -1.30 13.33 -11.84
CA ARG A 359 -0.24 12.77 -11.00
C ARG A 359 0.66 11.80 -11.77
N LEU A 360 0.08 10.87 -12.53
CA LEU A 360 0.84 9.94 -13.37
C LEU A 360 1.67 10.69 -14.42
N GLN A 361 1.10 11.75 -15.01
CA GLN A 361 1.81 12.63 -15.93
C GLN A 361 3.00 13.31 -15.25
N TYR A 362 2.79 13.95 -14.09
CA TYR A 362 3.87 14.54 -13.31
C TYR A 362 5.00 13.55 -13.01
N PHE A 363 4.66 12.33 -12.58
CA PHE A 363 5.68 11.32 -12.33
C PHE A 363 6.43 10.96 -13.61
N SER A 364 5.76 10.85 -14.76
CA SER A 364 6.41 10.62 -16.05
C SER A 364 7.33 11.78 -16.46
N ASP A 365 7.00 13.02 -16.13
CA ASP A 365 7.81 14.19 -16.50
C ASP A 365 9.00 14.35 -15.55
N LEU A 366 8.79 14.14 -14.25
CA LEU A 366 9.87 14.00 -13.26
C LEU A 366 10.82 12.86 -13.66
N GLN A 367 10.24 11.76 -14.17
CA GLN A 367 10.99 10.63 -14.71
C GLN A 367 11.98 11.09 -15.76
N LYS A 368 11.46 11.82 -16.74
CA LYS A 368 12.23 12.30 -17.87
C LYS A 368 13.32 13.28 -17.44
N GLY A 369 13.01 14.25 -16.57
CA GLY A 369 14.01 15.22 -16.09
C GLY A 369 15.16 14.54 -15.33
N ILE A 370 14.87 13.53 -14.51
CA ILE A 370 15.89 12.71 -13.85
C ILE A 370 16.75 11.95 -14.89
N CYS A 371 16.14 11.37 -15.94
CA CYS A 371 16.89 10.73 -17.03
C CYS A 371 17.87 11.70 -17.69
N ASP A 372 17.39 12.91 -17.99
CA ASP A 372 18.16 13.91 -18.72
C ASP A 372 19.36 14.36 -17.87
N ILE A 373 19.16 14.60 -16.56
CA ILE A 373 20.25 14.91 -15.63
C ILE A 373 21.27 13.77 -15.56
N ASP A 374 20.81 12.52 -15.38
CA ASP A 374 21.69 11.35 -15.31
C ASP A 374 22.51 11.18 -16.61
N ARG A 375 21.92 11.46 -17.77
CA ARG A 375 22.60 11.40 -19.07
C ARG A 375 23.75 12.41 -19.16
N VAL A 376 23.58 13.60 -18.60
CA VAL A 376 24.60 14.65 -18.63
C VAL A 376 25.74 14.33 -17.66
N LEU A 377 25.40 13.78 -16.49
CA LEU A 377 26.39 13.29 -15.54
C LEU A 377 27.29 12.22 -16.19
N ASP A 378 26.70 11.35 -17.02
CA ASP A 378 27.42 10.29 -17.73
C ASP A 378 28.05 10.72 -19.07
N SER A 379 29.38 10.90 -19.11
CA SER A 379 30.11 11.05 -20.38
C SER A 379 30.26 9.68 -21.04
N GLU A 380 29.80 9.55 -22.29
CA GLU A 380 30.26 8.49 -23.19
C GLU A 380 31.77 8.66 -23.38
N ASP A 381 32.56 7.66 -23.01
CA ASP A 381 33.95 7.58 -23.47
C ASP A 381 34.15 6.29 -24.28
N GLN A 382 34.33 6.51 -25.58
CA GLN A 382 34.58 5.53 -26.63
C GLN A 382 36.06 5.15 -26.62
N SER A 383 36.51 4.19 -25.82
CA SER A 383 37.90 3.71 -25.96
C SER A 383 38.21 2.29 -25.45
N VAL A 384 37.26 1.35 -25.53
CA VAL A 384 37.60 -0.08 -25.38
C VAL A 384 36.95 -0.92 -26.48
N PRO A 385 37.71 -1.79 -27.19
CA PRO A 385 37.18 -2.55 -28.32
C PRO A 385 36.01 -3.45 -27.93
N PHE A 386 35.15 -3.65 -28.93
CA PHE A 386 33.98 -4.52 -28.99
C PHE A 386 34.24 -5.95 -28.48
N GLU A 387 34.23 -6.13 -27.17
CA GLU A 387 33.76 -7.34 -26.50
C GLU A 387 32.68 -6.90 -25.51
N LEU A 388 31.53 -7.57 -25.58
CA LEU A 388 30.25 -7.29 -24.92
C LEU A 388 30.42 -6.55 -23.58
N HIS A 389 30.20 -5.23 -23.58
CA HIS A 389 30.47 -4.37 -22.43
C HIS A 389 29.61 -4.80 -21.23
N SER A 390 30.30 -5.20 -20.16
CA SER A 390 29.75 -5.60 -18.86
C SER A 390 29.62 -4.41 -17.90
N GLY A 391 29.15 -3.27 -18.40
CA GLY A 391 29.00 -2.06 -17.62
C GLY A 391 27.77 -1.27 -18.04
N ARG A 392 26.82 -1.19 -17.11
CA ARG A 392 25.70 -0.23 -17.05
C ARG A 392 24.53 -0.53 -17.98
N MET A 393 23.47 -1.04 -17.37
CA MET A 393 22.11 -0.95 -17.85
C MET A 393 21.10 -0.96 -16.68
N CYS A 394 20.15 -0.03 -16.78
CA CYS A 394 19.29 0.38 -15.69
C CYS A 394 18.33 -0.74 -15.22
N LEU A 395 18.25 -0.96 -13.90
CA LEU A 395 17.01 -1.45 -13.27
C LEU A 395 15.82 -0.65 -13.84
N PRO A 396 14.63 -1.25 -14.02
CA PRO A 396 13.50 -0.56 -14.63
C PRO A 396 13.29 0.79 -13.96
N PHE A 397 13.23 1.85 -14.77
CA PHE A 397 13.38 3.24 -14.35
C PHE A 397 12.47 3.65 -13.16
N TYR A 398 11.25 3.11 -13.12
CA TYR A 398 10.31 3.30 -12.01
C TYR A 398 10.85 2.76 -10.67
N ALA A 399 11.60 1.66 -10.67
CA ALA A 399 12.29 1.14 -9.49
C ALA A 399 13.44 2.05 -9.04
N ARG A 400 14.15 2.70 -9.96
CA ARG A 400 15.17 3.72 -9.64
C ARG A 400 14.54 4.97 -9.01
N MET A 401 13.47 5.48 -9.59
CA MET A 401 12.69 6.58 -9.01
C MET A 401 12.14 6.23 -7.62
N LYS A 402 11.60 5.02 -7.45
CA LYS A 402 11.12 4.52 -6.15
C LYS A 402 12.25 4.48 -5.12
N LYS A 403 13.42 3.96 -5.50
CA LYS A 403 14.63 3.96 -4.69
C LYS A 403 15.05 5.37 -4.27
N MET A 404 15.04 6.34 -5.19
CA MET A 404 15.38 7.74 -4.87
C MET A 404 14.38 8.41 -3.92
N ILE A 405 13.07 8.22 -4.14
CA ILE A 405 12.01 8.74 -3.26
C ILE A 405 12.18 8.20 -1.84
N VAL A 406 12.39 6.89 -1.71
CA VAL A 406 12.57 6.23 -0.41
C VAL A 406 13.89 6.68 0.24
N ALA A 407 14.97 6.79 -0.53
CA ALA A 407 16.27 7.24 -0.05
C ALA A 407 16.30 8.73 0.35
N ALA A 408 15.36 9.54 -0.12
CA ALA A 408 15.19 10.93 0.33
C ALA A 408 14.55 11.06 1.72
N GLY A 409 14.34 9.95 2.44
CA GLY A 409 13.80 9.95 3.81
C GLY A 409 12.28 10.19 3.86
N VAL A 410 11.60 10.16 2.71
CA VAL A 410 10.15 10.34 2.66
C VAL A 410 9.48 8.96 2.75
N VAL A 411 8.95 8.63 3.93
CA VAL A 411 8.23 7.35 4.17
C VAL A 411 6.99 7.29 3.26
N PHE A 412 7.07 6.50 2.19
CA PHE A 412 6.10 6.51 1.09
C PHE A 412 5.61 5.08 0.79
N MET A 413 4.67 4.59 1.58
CA MET A 413 3.82 3.47 1.14
C MET A 413 2.48 3.92 0.51
N PRO A 414 1.83 5.03 0.94
CA PRO A 414 0.50 5.37 0.41
C PRO A 414 0.47 6.03 -0.98
N VAL A 415 1.57 6.63 -1.47
CA VAL A 415 1.54 7.39 -2.75
C VAL A 415 1.95 6.53 -3.95
N LEU A 416 2.74 5.47 -3.75
CA LEU A 416 3.19 4.61 -4.85
C LEU A 416 2.18 3.53 -5.22
N ILE A 417 1.20 3.30 -4.37
CA ILE A 417 0.05 2.46 -4.67
C ILE A 417 -0.97 3.37 -5.37
N PRO A 418 -1.37 3.11 -6.64
CA PRO A 418 -2.51 3.80 -7.21
C PRO A 418 -3.71 3.44 -6.31
N VAL A 419 -4.15 4.39 -5.50
CA VAL A 419 -5.39 4.31 -4.73
C VAL A 419 -6.53 4.53 -5.73
N GLY A 420 -6.62 3.60 -6.67
CA GLY A 420 -7.67 3.55 -7.67
C GLY A 420 -8.98 3.20 -7.00
N LEU A 421 -9.89 4.17 -7.04
CA LEU A 421 -11.34 3.98 -7.16
C LEU A 421 -12.05 3.34 -5.96
N ALA A 422 -12.20 4.12 -4.88
CA ALA A 422 -13.39 4.02 -4.03
C ALA A 422 -14.31 5.21 -4.33
N ALA A 423 -15.27 4.99 -5.22
CA ALA A 423 -16.47 5.82 -5.29
C ALA A 423 -17.33 5.50 -4.04
N GLY A 424 -17.71 6.52 -3.27
CA GLY A 424 -18.90 6.45 -2.41
C GLY A 424 -18.74 6.17 -0.91
N ALA A 425 -17.56 6.37 -0.29
CA ALA A 425 -17.33 5.90 1.08
C ALA A 425 -17.14 6.99 2.17
N LEU A 426 -17.01 8.26 1.86
CA LEU A 426 -16.41 9.16 2.84
C LEU A 426 -17.46 9.87 3.73
N PHE A 427 -17.28 9.60 5.02
CA PHE A 427 -17.71 10.29 6.24
C PHE A 427 -19.16 10.81 6.37
N ALA A 428 -19.83 10.38 7.45
CA ALA A 428 -21.03 11.05 7.93
C ALA A 428 -20.65 12.47 8.40
N PRO A 429 -21.28 13.53 7.85
CA PRO A 429 -21.15 14.85 8.43
C PRO A 429 -21.66 14.82 9.88
N ALA A 430 -20.97 15.48 10.81
CA ALA A 430 -21.43 15.66 12.19
C ALA A 430 -21.97 17.09 12.38
N PHE A 431 -22.79 17.56 11.44
CA PHE A 431 -23.26 18.95 11.39
C PHE A 431 -24.64 19.12 12.04
N GLY A 432 -25.46 18.07 12.03
CA GLY A 432 -26.83 18.07 12.52
C GLY A 432 -26.90 18.35 14.02
N TYR A 433 -25.97 17.83 14.81
CA TYR A 433 -25.90 18.13 16.25
C TYR A 433 -25.68 19.63 16.51
N MET A 434 -24.77 20.27 15.77
CA MET A 434 -24.49 21.69 15.92
C MET A 434 -25.69 22.55 15.53
N ALA A 435 -26.43 22.15 14.50
CA ALA A 435 -27.64 22.86 14.09
C ALA A 435 -28.80 22.69 15.08
N VAL A 436 -29.02 21.48 15.59
CA VAL A 436 -30.01 21.22 16.64
C VAL A 436 -29.67 21.98 17.92
N ALA A 437 -28.39 22.11 18.27
CA ALA A 437 -27.94 22.91 19.41
C ALA A 437 -28.11 24.43 19.19
N LYS A 438 -27.93 24.92 17.95
CA LYS A 438 -27.96 26.35 17.59
C LYS A 438 -29.36 26.91 17.38
N TYR A 439 -30.30 26.11 16.87
CA TYR A 439 -31.59 26.61 16.36
C TYR A 439 -32.83 26.18 17.17
N LEU A 440 -32.73 25.19 18.09
CA LEU A 440 -33.87 24.73 18.89
C LEU A 440 -33.74 25.03 20.38
N LYS A 441 -34.84 25.49 20.97
CA LYS A 441 -35.03 25.57 22.43
C LYS A 441 -35.53 24.23 23.00
N GLU A 442 -35.16 23.91 24.23
CA GLU A 442 -35.40 22.59 24.86
C GLU A 442 -36.87 22.14 24.91
N HIS A 443 -37.82 23.08 24.94
CA HIS A 443 -39.26 22.78 25.00
C HIS A 443 -39.82 22.22 23.69
N GLN A 444 -39.38 22.75 22.53
CA GLN A 444 -39.86 22.35 21.19
C GLN A 444 -39.38 20.95 20.77
N LEU A 445 -38.34 20.43 21.44
CA LEU A 445 -37.74 19.13 21.17
C LEU A 445 -38.54 17.93 21.73
N ARG A 446 -39.37 18.16 22.76
CA ARG A 446 -40.12 17.10 23.45
C ARG A 446 -41.58 16.97 23.02
N GLU A 447 -42.18 18.04 22.49
CA GLU A 447 -43.60 18.06 22.15
C GLU A 447 -43.88 17.48 20.75
N ASP A 448 -43.07 17.81 19.74
CA ASP A 448 -43.21 17.26 18.37
C ASP A 448 -41.85 17.25 17.62
N PRO A 449 -41.08 16.15 17.73
CA PRO A 449 -39.77 16.02 17.07
C PRO A 449 -39.86 16.07 15.53
N CYS A 450 -40.96 15.59 14.95
CA CYS A 450 -41.16 15.55 13.51
C CYS A 450 -41.32 16.97 12.94
N LYS A 451 -42.17 17.77 13.59
CA LYS A 451 -42.36 19.18 13.24
C LYS A 451 -41.09 20.00 13.46
N ALA A 452 -40.37 19.75 14.56
CA ALA A 452 -39.09 20.40 14.82
C ALA A 452 -38.06 20.13 13.71
N LEU A 453 -37.94 18.87 13.24
CA LEU A 453 -37.06 18.51 12.13
C LEU A 453 -37.49 19.13 10.79
N LYS A 454 -38.80 19.21 10.52
CA LYS A 454 -39.35 19.88 9.32
C LYS A 454 -38.98 21.37 9.26
N GLU A 455 -39.03 22.06 10.39
CA GLU A 455 -38.69 23.49 10.48
C GLU A 455 -37.17 23.75 10.44
N LEU A 456 -36.37 22.82 10.96
CA LEU A 456 -34.90 22.92 10.96
C LEU A 456 -34.26 22.57 9.63
N SER A 457 -34.79 21.58 8.92
CA SER A 457 -34.16 21.02 7.73
C SER A 457 -33.80 22.07 6.67
N PRO A 458 -34.67 23.06 6.36
CA PRO A 458 -34.31 24.15 5.45
C PRO A 458 -33.19 25.05 5.97
N GLN A 459 -33.21 25.38 7.28
CA GLN A 459 -32.20 26.24 7.90
C GLN A 459 -30.84 25.55 7.97
N PHE A 460 -30.86 24.26 8.33
CA PHE A 460 -29.70 23.39 8.33
C PHE A 460 -29.09 23.29 6.94
N LEU A 461 -29.90 23.00 5.91
CA LEU A 461 -29.40 22.85 4.55
C LEU A 461 -28.79 24.17 4.03
N LYS A 462 -29.42 25.30 4.35
CA LYS A 462 -28.89 26.63 4.01
C LYS A 462 -27.58 26.95 4.73
N SER A 463 -27.48 26.66 6.03
CA SER A 463 -26.25 26.82 6.82
C SER A 463 -25.16 25.88 6.31
N PHE A 464 -25.47 24.62 6.04
CA PHE A 464 -24.54 23.64 5.49
C PHE A 464 -23.96 24.11 4.15
N ILE A 465 -24.79 24.54 3.20
CA ILE A 465 -24.33 25.06 1.91
C ILE A 465 -23.41 26.27 2.07
N LYS A 466 -23.71 27.17 3.02
CA LYS A 466 -22.96 28.42 3.20
C LYS A 466 -21.65 28.24 3.98
N GLU A 467 -21.70 27.45 5.05
CA GLU A 467 -20.68 27.44 6.10
C GLU A 467 -19.86 26.13 6.14
N SER A 468 -20.39 25.01 5.64
CA SER A 468 -19.81 23.68 5.91
C SER A 468 -19.58 22.80 4.67
N LEU A 469 -20.16 23.17 3.52
CA LEU A 469 -20.05 22.40 2.28
C LEU A 469 -18.61 22.40 1.75
N ARG A 470 -17.92 23.55 1.82
CA ARG A 470 -16.51 23.65 1.42
C ARG A 470 -15.63 22.73 2.27
N ASP A 471 -15.79 22.76 3.59
CA ASP A 471 -15.03 21.89 4.51
C ASP A 471 -15.36 20.41 4.29
N HIS A 472 -16.58 20.09 3.88
CA HIS A 472 -16.93 18.73 3.47
C HIS A 472 -16.18 18.33 2.20
N VAL A 473 -16.23 19.12 1.12
CA VAL A 473 -15.52 18.84 -0.13
C VAL A 473 -14.00 18.75 0.08
N GLN A 474 -13.43 19.63 0.91
CA GLN A 474 -12.00 19.58 1.24
C GLN A 474 -11.62 18.33 2.01
N ARG A 475 -12.46 17.85 2.92
CA ARG A 475 -12.25 16.56 3.59
C ARG A 475 -12.35 15.37 2.64
N GLU A 476 -13.26 15.44 1.67
CA GLU A 476 -13.43 14.42 0.62
C GLU A 476 -12.22 14.31 -0.32
N LEU A 477 -11.46 15.40 -0.49
CA LEU A 477 -10.24 15.47 -1.30
C LEU A 477 -8.95 15.53 -0.46
N ALA A 478 -9.05 15.32 0.86
CA ALA A 478 -7.92 15.50 1.77
C ALA A 478 -6.81 14.49 1.51
N ASN A 479 -7.15 13.27 1.10
CA ASN A 479 -6.17 12.25 0.78
C ASN A 479 -5.32 12.67 -0.43
N GLU A 480 -5.97 13.12 -1.51
CA GLU A 480 -5.34 13.61 -2.73
C GLU A 480 -4.44 14.81 -2.41
N LYS A 481 -4.93 15.77 -1.61
CA LYS A 481 -4.16 16.93 -1.17
C LYS A 481 -2.92 16.54 -0.36
N ASN A 482 -3.07 15.62 0.59
CA ASN A 482 -1.94 15.12 1.40
C ASN A 482 -0.89 14.41 0.54
N GLN A 483 -1.33 13.57 -0.41
CA GLN A 483 -0.44 12.90 -1.36
C GLN A 483 0.35 13.90 -2.22
N ILE A 484 -0.26 15.01 -2.61
CA ILE A 484 0.41 16.05 -3.41
C ILE A 484 1.38 16.88 -2.57
N SER A 485 1.03 17.23 -1.34
CA SER A 485 1.99 17.85 -0.40
C SER A 485 3.19 16.94 -0.13
N GLN A 486 2.96 15.64 -0.10
CA GLN A 486 4.00 14.62 0.00
C GLN A 486 4.88 14.58 -1.26
N ILE A 487 4.29 14.61 -2.46
CA ILE A 487 5.01 14.70 -3.74
C ILE A 487 5.88 15.97 -3.80
N LYS A 488 5.36 17.12 -3.36
CA LYS A 488 6.12 18.39 -3.32
C LYS A 488 7.38 18.26 -2.46
N ARG A 489 7.29 17.60 -1.29
CA ARG A 489 8.44 17.33 -0.43
C ARG A 489 9.45 16.38 -1.08
N CYS A 490 8.97 15.33 -1.77
CA CYS A 490 9.85 14.45 -2.52
C CYS A 490 10.60 15.21 -3.62
N HIS A 491 9.88 16.03 -4.39
CA HIS A 491 10.44 16.84 -5.46
C HIS A 491 11.54 17.75 -4.97
N SER A 492 11.30 18.51 -3.90
CA SER A 492 12.32 19.40 -3.32
C SER A 492 13.52 18.63 -2.78
N ALA A 493 13.30 17.46 -2.18
CA ALA A 493 14.39 16.63 -1.67
C ALA A 493 15.24 16.01 -2.80
N ILE A 494 14.62 15.65 -3.93
CA ILE A 494 15.34 15.16 -5.12
C ILE A 494 16.15 16.30 -5.74
N ILE A 495 15.56 17.47 -5.94
CA ILE A 495 16.27 18.67 -6.44
C ILE A 495 17.49 18.95 -5.56
N SER A 496 17.29 19.07 -4.24
CA SER A 496 18.38 19.36 -3.30
C SER A 496 19.51 18.34 -3.36
N LYS A 497 19.22 17.07 -3.66
CA LYS A 497 20.26 16.04 -3.84
C LYS A 497 21.06 16.24 -5.13
N TYR A 498 20.41 16.61 -6.23
CA TYR A 498 21.11 16.89 -7.49
C TYR A 498 21.86 18.23 -7.45
N ASP A 499 21.36 19.23 -6.73
CA ASP A 499 22.09 20.47 -6.45
C ASP A 499 23.41 20.19 -5.74
N GLN A 500 23.41 19.30 -4.74
CA GLN A 500 24.63 18.89 -4.04
C GLN A 500 25.65 18.25 -5.00
N GLN A 501 25.18 17.44 -5.96
CA GLN A 501 26.05 16.87 -6.98
C GLN A 501 26.62 17.94 -7.93
N CYS A 502 25.82 18.94 -8.29
CA CYS A 502 26.28 20.07 -9.11
C CYS A 502 27.31 20.95 -8.38
N GLU A 503 27.14 21.13 -7.07
CA GLU A 503 28.14 21.83 -6.24
C GLU A 503 29.47 21.07 -6.17
N ALA A 504 29.46 19.74 -6.19
CA ALA A 504 30.68 18.94 -6.24
C ALA A 504 31.49 19.22 -7.52
N PHE A 505 30.85 19.25 -8.69
CA PHE A 505 31.50 19.65 -9.94
C PHE A 505 32.06 21.08 -9.91
N ARG A 506 31.39 22.01 -9.22
CA ARG A 506 31.89 23.39 -9.05
C ARG A 506 33.23 23.42 -8.31
N ARG A 507 33.31 22.75 -7.16
CA ARG A 507 34.54 22.73 -6.33
C ARG A 507 35.73 22.16 -7.12
N ILE A 508 35.51 21.07 -7.84
CA ILE A 508 36.55 20.37 -8.60
C ILE A 508 37.02 21.19 -9.82
N ALA A 509 36.11 21.90 -10.48
CA ALA A 509 36.48 22.80 -11.58
C ALA A 509 37.34 23.99 -11.09
N ASP A 510 37.07 24.49 -9.88
CA ASP A 510 37.80 25.60 -9.26
C ASP A 510 39.20 25.17 -8.77
N GLU A 511 39.35 23.91 -8.33
CA GLU A 511 40.61 23.31 -7.82
C GLU A 511 41.56 22.81 -8.92
N SER A 512 41.13 22.76 -10.19
CA SER A 512 41.86 22.18 -11.34
C SER A 512 43.09 22.98 -11.85
N GLY A 513 43.72 23.80 -11.00
CA GLY A 513 44.79 24.73 -11.39
C GLY A 513 46.20 24.44 -10.85
N ASP A 514 46.40 23.41 -10.01
CA ASP A 514 47.68 23.17 -9.32
C ASP A 514 48.35 21.84 -9.75
N GLU A 515 49.65 21.87 -10.06
CA GLU A 515 50.40 20.69 -10.56
C GLU A 515 50.72 19.66 -9.46
N GLU A 516 50.84 20.09 -8.19
CA GLU A 516 50.96 19.18 -7.02
C GLU A 516 49.67 18.40 -6.72
N ALA A 517 48.52 18.88 -7.22
CA ALA A 517 47.22 18.25 -7.01
C ALA A 517 46.99 16.99 -7.88
N LEU A 518 47.84 16.70 -8.86
CA LEU A 518 47.63 15.59 -9.80
C LEU A 518 47.84 14.19 -9.18
N GLU A 519 48.85 14.02 -8.32
CA GLU A 519 49.09 12.73 -7.62
C GLU A 519 48.02 12.47 -6.54
N GLU A 520 47.61 13.51 -5.82
CA GLU A 520 46.54 13.44 -4.83
C GLU A 520 45.19 13.10 -5.50
N LYS A 521 44.88 13.73 -6.64
CA LYS A 521 43.69 13.45 -7.45
C LYS A 521 43.67 12.02 -8.00
N ALA A 522 44.82 11.46 -8.39
CA ALA A 522 44.93 10.07 -8.84
C ALA A 522 44.71 9.06 -7.69
N LEU A 523 45.15 9.39 -6.47
CA LEU A 523 44.91 8.58 -5.27
C LEU A 523 43.41 8.62 -4.87
N GLU A 524 42.79 9.80 -4.92
CA GLU A 524 41.36 9.97 -4.69
C GLU A 524 40.52 9.23 -5.74
N GLU A 525 40.87 9.31 -7.03
CA GLU A 525 40.20 8.55 -8.09
C GLU A 525 40.26 7.05 -7.81
N ARG A 526 41.42 6.53 -7.42
CA ARG A 526 41.58 5.12 -7.09
C ARG A 526 40.71 4.70 -5.90
N ALA A 527 40.67 5.52 -4.85
CA ALA A 527 39.80 5.27 -3.69
C ALA A 527 38.30 5.31 -4.07
N MET A 528 37.91 6.19 -4.99
CA MET A 528 36.52 6.27 -5.48
C MET A 528 36.16 5.09 -6.39
N VAL A 529 37.09 4.60 -7.22
CA VAL A 529 36.90 3.38 -8.02
C VAL A 529 36.70 2.17 -7.12
N ASP A 530 37.54 2.02 -6.08
CA ASP A 530 37.42 0.94 -5.10
C ASP A 530 36.07 1.03 -4.35
N LEU A 531 35.68 2.23 -3.93
CA LEU A 531 34.36 2.47 -3.30
C LEU A 531 33.21 2.13 -4.24
N SER A 532 33.28 2.51 -5.52
CA SER A 532 32.25 2.20 -6.53
C SER A 532 32.10 0.69 -6.73
N TRP A 533 33.22 -0.04 -6.71
CA TRP A 533 33.21 -1.50 -6.80
C TRP A 533 32.59 -2.17 -5.57
N GLU A 534 32.94 -1.72 -4.36
CA GLU A 534 32.32 -2.20 -3.12
C GLU A 534 30.81 -1.89 -3.05
N LEU A 535 30.40 -0.69 -3.46
CA LEU A 535 29.00 -0.30 -3.55
C LEU A 535 28.23 -1.17 -4.56
N ARG A 536 28.84 -1.53 -5.69
CA ARG A 536 28.26 -2.47 -6.65
C ARG A 536 28.09 -3.84 -6.03
N ASN A 537 29.13 -4.40 -5.40
CA ASN A 537 29.05 -5.71 -4.75
C ASN A 537 27.98 -5.75 -3.66
N MET A 538 27.89 -4.72 -2.81
CA MET A 538 26.82 -4.61 -1.82
C MET A 538 25.43 -4.57 -2.47
N SER A 539 25.29 -3.85 -3.60
CA SER A 539 24.03 -3.79 -4.35
C SER A 539 23.62 -5.16 -4.90
N ASP A 540 24.57 -5.89 -5.48
CA ASP A 540 24.35 -7.20 -6.09
C ASP A 540 24.00 -8.25 -5.02
N ASN A 541 24.72 -8.24 -3.89
CA ASN A 541 24.42 -9.10 -2.73
C ASN A 541 23.03 -8.81 -2.16
N LEU A 542 22.70 -7.53 -1.95
CA LEU A 542 21.39 -7.12 -1.44
C LEU A 542 20.25 -7.52 -2.40
N LEU A 543 20.46 -7.39 -3.72
CA LEU A 543 19.51 -7.84 -4.74
C LEU A 543 19.31 -9.36 -4.69
N PHE A 544 20.39 -10.11 -4.58
CA PHE A 544 20.36 -11.57 -4.51
C PHE A 544 19.63 -12.08 -3.26
N ASP A 545 19.97 -11.53 -2.09
CA ASP A 545 19.31 -11.85 -0.81
C ASP A 545 17.83 -11.49 -0.85
N ALA A 546 17.47 -10.34 -1.42
CA ALA A 546 16.08 -9.93 -1.59
C ALA A 546 15.29 -10.96 -2.42
N ILE A 547 15.85 -11.44 -3.54
CA ILE A 547 15.22 -12.47 -4.38
C ILE A 547 15.06 -13.78 -3.60
N GLN A 548 16.10 -14.23 -2.90
CA GLN A 548 16.07 -15.44 -2.10
C GLN A 548 15.00 -15.41 -1.00
N ASN A 549 14.74 -14.22 -0.44
CA ASN A 549 13.69 -14.01 0.56
C ASN A 549 12.31 -13.68 -0.05
N GLY A 550 12.15 -13.80 -1.38
CA GLY A 550 10.88 -13.58 -2.07
C GLY A 550 10.43 -12.11 -2.07
N VAL A 551 11.36 -11.17 -1.89
CA VAL A 551 11.10 -9.74 -2.04
C VAL A 551 10.95 -9.42 -3.53
N PRO A 552 9.87 -8.73 -3.95
CA PRO A 552 9.71 -8.30 -5.34
C PRO A 552 10.73 -7.22 -5.70
N VAL A 553 11.73 -7.58 -6.50
CA VAL A 553 12.83 -6.68 -6.89
C VAL A 553 12.61 -5.95 -8.24
N MET A 554 11.62 -6.34 -9.05
CA MET A 554 11.31 -5.71 -10.35
C MET A 554 9.99 -4.92 -10.34
N TYR A 555 10.01 -3.65 -10.78
CA TYR A 555 8.81 -2.78 -10.81
C TYR A 555 8.71 -1.86 -12.05
N PRO A 556 7.50 -1.60 -12.63
CA PRO A 556 6.24 -2.34 -12.41
C PRO A 556 6.41 -3.85 -12.69
N SER A 557 5.52 -4.74 -12.30
CA SER A 557 5.79 -6.19 -12.36
C SER A 557 6.02 -6.71 -13.80
N GLY A 558 7.28 -6.78 -14.22
CA GLY A 558 7.74 -7.69 -15.26
C GLY A 558 7.91 -9.11 -14.71
N GLN A 559 7.72 -9.32 -13.41
CA GLN A 559 7.78 -10.62 -12.79
C GLN A 559 6.55 -11.46 -13.18
N ILE A 560 6.81 -12.60 -13.81
CA ILE A 560 5.82 -13.59 -14.17
C ILE A 560 5.70 -14.57 -12.99
N ASP A 561 4.47 -14.84 -12.58
CA ASP A 561 4.17 -15.95 -11.68
C ASP A 561 4.58 -17.26 -12.36
N GLY A 562 5.53 -17.98 -11.75
CA GLY A 562 6.07 -19.22 -12.30
C GLY A 562 5.01 -20.28 -12.55
N LYS A 563 3.88 -20.26 -11.84
CA LYS A 563 2.75 -21.17 -12.09
C LYS A 563 2.12 -20.97 -13.49
N LYS A 564 2.32 -19.80 -14.10
CA LYS A 564 1.76 -19.44 -15.41
C LYS A 564 2.70 -19.74 -16.57
N LEU A 565 3.95 -20.14 -16.28
CA LEU A 565 4.98 -20.45 -17.25
C LEU A 565 5.30 -21.95 -17.22
N SER A 566 5.07 -22.63 -18.34
CA SER A 566 5.56 -23.98 -18.58
C SER A 566 6.80 -23.92 -19.48
N CYS A 567 7.84 -24.67 -19.15
CA CYS A 567 9.09 -24.71 -19.91
C CYS A 567 9.42 -26.16 -20.28
N ASN A 568 9.59 -26.44 -21.56
CA ASN A 568 10.01 -27.76 -22.02
C ASN A 568 11.55 -27.82 -22.02
N MET A 569 12.11 -28.47 -20.99
CA MET A 569 13.56 -28.58 -20.81
C MET A 569 14.26 -29.45 -21.86
N GLU A 570 13.51 -30.25 -22.62
CA GLU A 570 14.03 -31.09 -23.69
C GLU A 570 14.12 -30.35 -25.04
N GLU A 571 13.31 -29.29 -25.23
CA GLU A 571 13.23 -28.54 -26.49
C GLU A 571 14.10 -27.28 -26.43
N VAL A 572 15.41 -27.47 -26.61
CA VAL A 572 16.41 -26.39 -26.64
C VAL A 572 16.39 -25.69 -28.00
N LEU A 573 16.08 -24.39 -27.98
CA LEU A 573 16.08 -23.52 -29.16
C LEU A 573 17.47 -22.92 -29.43
N GLY A 574 18.29 -22.76 -28.40
CA GLY A 574 19.63 -22.21 -28.53
C GLY A 574 20.46 -22.33 -27.24
N ILE A 575 21.78 -22.34 -27.38
CA ILE A 575 22.73 -22.41 -26.27
C ILE A 575 23.77 -21.32 -26.47
N GLY A 576 23.88 -20.43 -25.48
CA GLY A 576 24.94 -19.43 -25.40
C GLY A 576 25.91 -19.73 -24.26
N SER A 577 26.87 -18.83 -24.02
CA SER A 577 27.83 -18.94 -22.91
C SER A 577 27.19 -18.67 -21.55
N SER A 578 26.22 -17.77 -21.48
CA SER A 578 25.56 -17.35 -20.24
C SER A 578 24.19 -17.99 -20.01
N ALA A 579 23.50 -18.43 -21.07
CA ALA A 579 22.12 -18.89 -20.97
C ALA A 579 21.77 -19.96 -22.01
N LYS A 580 20.78 -20.78 -21.67
CA LYS A 580 20.08 -21.67 -22.61
C LYS A 580 18.70 -21.13 -22.91
N VAL A 581 18.26 -21.26 -24.15
CA VAL A 581 16.93 -20.86 -24.60
C VAL A 581 16.11 -22.12 -24.85
N PHE A 582 14.99 -22.23 -24.17
CA PHE A 582 14.03 -23.32 -24.29
C PHE A 582 12.74 -22.82 -24.89
N LYS A 583 11.96 -23.73 -25.46
CA LYS A 583 10.56 -23.43 -25.79
C LYS A 583 9.70 -23.56 -24.54
N GLY A 584 8.79 -22.61 -24.37
CA GLY A 584 7.84 -22.61 -23.26
C GLY A 584 6.44 -22.18 -23.69
N THR A 585 5.54 -22.14 -22.71
CA THR A 585 4.18 -21.66 -22.87
C THR A 585 3.83 -20.74 -21.69
N LEU A 586 3.40 -19.52 -22.00
CA LEU A 586 2.92 -18.52 -21.04
C LEU A 586 1.44 -18.26 -21.31
N LYS A 587 0.56 -18.62 -20.36
CA LYS A 587 -0.91 -18.45 -20.50
C LYS A 587 -1.48 -19.00 -21.83
N GLY A 588 -0.95 -20.14 -22.30
CA GLY A 588 -1.36 -20.77 -23.56
C GLY A 588 -0.66 -20.25 -24.82
N GLN A 589 0.14 -19.17 -24.74
CA GLN A 589 0.94 -18.65 -25.85
C GLN A 589 2.35 -19.26 -25.85
N SER A 590 2.84 -19.69 -27.00
CA SER A 590 4.24 -20.17 -27.14
C SER A 590 5.23 -19.02 -26.96
N VAL A 591 6.28 -19.27 -26.17
CA VAL A 591 7.32 -18.28 -25.81
C VAL A 591 8.71 -18.90 -25.85
N ALA A 592 9.74 -18.05 -25.96
CA ALA A 592 11.13 -18.43 -25.75
C ALA A 592 11.52 -18.13 -24.29
N VAL A 593 12.07 -19.13 -23.60
CA VAL A 593 12.49 -19.04 -22.19
C VAL A 593 14.02 -19.07 -22.15
N LYS A 594 14.63 -17.90 -21.99
CA LYS A 594 16.08 -17.77 -21.78
C LYS A 594 16.37 -17.98 -20.29
N ARG A 595 17.05 -19.07 -19.94
CA ARG A 595 17.41 -19.43 -18.56
C ARG A 595 18.90 -19.22 -18.32
N LEU A 596 19.24 -18.54 -17.23
CA LEU A 596 20.62 -18.39 -16.76
C LEU A 596 21.25 -19.77 -16.50
N GLN A 597 22.39 -20.05 -17.15
CA GLN A 597 23.07 -21.35 -17.07
C GLN A 597 24.23 -21.35 -16.06
N GLN A 598 24.81 -20.18 -15.79
CA GLN A 598 25.91 -20.02 -14.83
C GLN A 598 25.47 -20.33 -13.39
N GLU A 599 26.44 -20.53 -12.51
CA GLU A 599 26.19 -20.67 -11.08
C GLU A 599 25.45 -19.43 -10.57
N LEU A 600 24.32 -19.66 -9.89
CA LEU A 600 23.45 -18.60 -9.36
C LEU A 600 24.16 -17.92 -8.18
N HIS A 601 24.85 -16.85 -8.48
CA HIS A 601 25.54 -16.00 -7.51
C HIS A 601 25.22 -14.51 -7.79
N PRO A 602 25.46 -13.62 -6.83
CA PRO A 602 24.99 -12.23 -6.86
C PRO A 602 25.25 -11.48 -8.18
N GLN A 603 26.48 -11.51 -8.70
CA GLN A 603 26.85 -10.78 -9.92
C GLN A 603 26.15 -11.33 -11.16
N SER A 604 26.13 -12.66 -11.36
CA SER A 604 25.42 -13.27 -12.51
C SER A 604 23.92 -12.96 -12.51
N VAL A 605 23.29 -12.95 -11.33
CA VAL A 605 21.87 -12.62 -11.19
C VAL A 605 21.64 -11.14 -11.46
N ALA A 606 22.48 -10.26 -10.92
CA ALA A 606 22.42 -8.83 -11.17
C ALA A 606 22.52 -8.53 -12.68
N TRP A 607 23.52 -9.07 -13.37
CA TRP A 607 23.71 -8.89 -14.82
C TRP A 607 22.54 -9.44 -15.64
N PHE A 608 21.99 -10.58 -15.25
CA PHE A 608 20.85 -11.16 -15.98
C PHE A 608 19.57 -10.34 -15.79
N LEU A 609 19.34 -9.77 -14.60
CA LEU A 609 18.22 -8.88 -14.34
C LEU A 609 18.40 -7.50 -14.97
N GLU A 610 19.64 -7.04 -15.07
CA GLU A 610 20.05 -5.87 -15.85
C GLU A 610 19.69 -6.07 -17.32
N GLU A 611 20.01 -7.22 -17.92
CA GLU A 611 19.59 -7.60 -19.28
C GLU A 611 18.06 -7.44 -19.47
N ALA A 612 17.29 -7.99 -18.54
CA ALA A 612 15.84 -7.92 -18.55
C ALA A 612 15.31 -6.48 -18.41
N GLY A 613 15.98 -5.64 -17.63
CA GLY A 613 15.64 -4.24 -17.42
C GLY A 613 15.69 -3.42 -18.72
N ILE A 614 16.61 -3.75 -19.63
CA ILE A 614 16.77 -3.10 -20.94
C ILE A 614 15.71 -3.55 -21.91
N LEU A 615 15.55 -4.86 -22.04
CA LEU A 615 14.60 -5.47 -22.96
C LEU A 615 13.19 -4.96 -22.71
N ARG A 616 12.89 -4.62 -21.45
CA ARG A 616 11.66 -3.96 -21.06
C ARG A 616 11.50 -2.52 -21.57
N GLN A 617 12.59 -1.75 -21.63
CA GLN A 617 12.55 -0.34 -22.05
C GLN A 617 12.53 -0.19 -23.57
N VAL A 618 12.90 -1.24 -24.30
CA VAL A 618 13.04 -1.20 -25.74
C VAL A 618 11.83 -1.85 -26.41
N GLN A 619 10.96 -1.03 -27.00
CA GLN A 619 9.86 -1.51 -27.84
C GLN A 619 10.08 -1.05 -29.28
N HIS A 620 10.50 -1.99 -30.13
CA HIS A 620 10.75 -1.72 -31.53
C HIS A 620 10.41 -2.94 -32.39
N LYS A 621 9.92 -2.71 -33.62
CA LYS A 621 9.49 -3.77 -34.55
C LYS A 621 10.56 -4.82 -34.92
N ASN A 622 11.84 -4.49 -34.69
CA ASN A 622 12.98 -5.36 -35.00
C ASN A 622 13.63 -5.96 -33.73
N ILE A 623 13.03 -5.77 -32.56
CA ILE A 623 13.53 -6.28 -31.28
C ILE A 623 12.46 -7.18 -30.69
N LEU A 624 12.85 -8.32 -30.13
CA LEU A 624 11.93 -9.31 -29.61
C LEU A 624 11.08 -8.73 -28.49
N THR A 625 9.79 -9.04 -28.52
CA THR A 625 8.88 -8.60 -27.47
C THR A 625 9.28 -9.26 -26.14
N PHE A 626 9.55 -8.43 -25.14
CA PHE A 626 9.79 -8.87 -23.77
C PHE A 626 8.47 -9.13 -23.04
N HIS A 627 8.30 -10.34 -22.49
CA HIS A 627 7.09 -10.71 -21.74
C HIS A 627 7.28 -10.60 -20.22
N GLY A 628 8.51 -10.81 -19.72
CA GLY A 628 8.79 -10.72 -18.30
C GLY A 628 9.96 -11.59 -17.84
N VAL A 629 10.13 -11.67 -16.52
CA VAL A 629 11.11 -12.53 -15.85
C VAL A 629 10.40 -13.47 -14.88
N CYS A 630 10.77 -14.74 -14.87
CA CYS A 630 10.33 -15.71 -13.89
C CYS A 630 11.48 -16.06 -12.94
N MET A 631 11.22 -15.96 -11.64
CA MET A 631 12.15 -16.31 -10.57
C MET A 631 11.59 -17.51 -9.82
N ASN A 632 12.29 -18.63 -9.84
CA ASN A 632 11.89 -19.83 -9.10
C ASN A 632 12.70 -19.93 -7.81
N VAL A 633 12.06 -19.64 -6.67
CA VAL A 633 12.69 -19.68 -5.34
C VAL A 633 12.02 -20.79 -4.52
N GLN A 634 12.83 -21.69 -3.97
CA GLN A 634 12.37 -22.81 -3.14
C GLN A 634 13.17 -22.83 -1.85
N ASN A 635 12.48 -22.88 -0.70
CA ASN A 635 13.10 -22.91 0.64
C ASN A 635 14.18 -21.83 0.83
N GLY A 636 13.90 -20.60 0.38
CA GLY A 636 14.83 -19.48 0.50
C GLY A 636 16.01 -19.51 -0.49
N ARG A 637 16.02 -20.42 -1.47
CA ARG A 637 17.09 -20.54 -2.47
C ARG A 637 16.56 -20.31 -3.87
N LEU A 638 17.22 -19.43 -4.63
CA LEU A 638 16.96 -19.25 -6.06
C LEU A 638 17.40 -20.52 -6.81
N ILE A 639 16.47 -21.17 -7.50
CA ILE A 639 16.67 -22.41 -8.25
C ILE A 639 16.87 -22.13 -9.74
N SER A 640 16.10 -21.19 -10.30
CA SER A 640 16.24 -20.77 -11.69
C SER A 640 15.78 -19.34 -11.90
N LEU A 641 16.40 -18.69 -12.89
CA LEU A 641 16.07 -17.34 -13.31
C LEU A 641 15.92 -17.30 -14.83
N ASP A 642 14.73 -16.87 -15.27
CA ASP A 642 14.30 -16.97 -16.66
C ASP A 642 13.83 -15.63 -17.21
N ILE A 643 14.35 -15.20 -18.36
CA ILE A 643 13.78 -14.12 -19.19
C ILE A 643 12.85 -14.74 -20.24
N VAL A 644 11.63 -14.22 -20.32
CA VAL A 644 10.60 -14.72 -21.24
C VAL A 644 10.42 -13.74 -22.39
N LEU A 645 10.59 -14.23 -23.60
CA LEU A 645 10.57 -13.47 -24.85
C LEU A 645 9.57 -14.08 -25.84
N GLU A 646 9.25 -13.30 -26.85
CA GLU A 646 8.57 -13.78 -28.05
C GLU A 646 9.32 -14.97 -28.68
N LEU A 647 8.57 -15.98 -29.12
CA LEU A 647 9.12 -17.12 -29.85
C LEU A 647 9.26 -16.78 -31.33
N CYS A 648 10.49 -16.76 -31.85
CA CYS A 648 10.76 -16.60 -33.27
C CYS A 648 10.36 -17.85 -34.08
N ALA A 649 9.86 -17.65 -35.29
CA ALA A 649 9.56 -18.74 -36.22
C ALA A 649 10.82 -19.47 -36.74
N SER A 650 11.96 -18.77 -36.86
CA SER A 650 13.24 -19.33 -37.32
C SER A 650 14.41 -18.46 -36.88
N SER A 651 15.62 -19.02 -36.77
CA SER A 651 16.81 -18.22 -36.51
C SER A 651 17.34 -17.53 -37.79
N LEU A 652 18.15 -16.47 -37.62
CA LEU A 652 18.84 -15.83 -38.74
C LEU A 652 19.78 -16.82 -39.45
N LYS A 653 20.41 -17.73 -38.69
CA LYS A 653 21.24 -18.81 -39.25
C LYS A 653 20.42 -19.70 -40.19
N ASP A 654 19.22 -20.09 -39.79
CA ASP A 654 18.34 -20.92 -40.64
C ASP A 654 17.95 -20.19 -41.91
N GLN A 655 17.62 -18.90 -41.80
CA GLN A 655 17.27 -18.06 -42.96
C GLN A 655 18.45 -17.87 -43.93
N ILE A 656 19.67 -17.67 -43.42
CA ILE A 656 20.87 -17.45 -44.26
C ILE A 656 21.35 -18.77 -44.88
N VAL A 657 21.39 -19.85 -44.11
CA VAL A 657 21.91 -21.14 -44.56
C VAL A 657 20.93 -21.82 -45.50
N ASN A 658 19.62 -21.79 -45.20
CA ASN A 658 18.62 -22.46 -46.04
C ASN A 658 18.18 -21.65 -47.27
N LYS A 659 18.50 -20.35 -47.38
CA LYS A 659 18.25 -19.55 -48.60
C LYS A 659 19.43 -19.51 -49.58
N LYS A 660 20.60 -20.08 -49.25
CA LYS A 660 21.70 -20.22 -50.22
C LYS A 660 21.36 -21.10 -51.43
N THR A 661 20.23 -21.80 -51.43
CA THR A 661 19.70 -22.54 -52.59
C THR A 661 18.90 -21.69 -53.59
N LEU A 662 18.71 -20.37 -53.37
CA LEU A 662 17.96 -19.48 -54.27
C LEU A 662 18.81 -18.43 -55.00
N PHE A 663 20.13 -18.44 -54.82
CA PHE A 663 21.08 -17.63 -55.61
C PHE A 663 22.10 -18.54 -56.34
N GLY A 664 21.60 -19.61 -56.96
CA GLY A 664 22.33 -20.46 -57.91
C GLY A 664 21.78 -20.27 -59.31
#